data_AF-A0A7J4NKV1-F1
#
_entry.id   AF-A0A7J4NKV1-F1
#
_cell.length_a   1.000
_cell.length_b   1.000
_cell.length_c   1.000
_cell.angle_alpha   90.00
_cell.angle_beta   90.00
_cell.angle_gamma   90.00
#
_symmetry.space_group_name_H-M   'P 1'
#
loop_
_entity.id
_entity.type
_entity.pdbx_description
1 polymer ?
#
loop_
_entity_poly.entity_id
_entity_poly.type
_entity_poly.pdbx_seq_one_letter_code
_entity_poly.pdbx_strand_id
1 'polypeptide(L)'
;MARVRVAVFVTLLMMVGLMSAVPTALAEGDDSISWGVEYEWLNLNDDINALTGLPYDDIITDIEDSAAYAGFNLTILNVYSGITSFYVEQWDDSTEQQVTDNSGTSHTVTTRMTEITLRHGMLYDAGILMDWEDNSIMGAPSLETVLSADYETIAVMDLLYTEYVTSDMMLVGADLDASGNWGVGAGMGLFVDVSGNGDSFDMDLDLSLEMGWDASSITSEWRLEHPSNILNMMNNGNDFEWECDETQCGKVTGSYSTVQSYDVSFTGLPMDEFGFEADALDLQISDSIPDSGTFDSDDDDWMMEDGLEFENDFSFGDQQTITIDDGGTTTTATEVTSDPYPPGMSIMLGYSFANAIMGSGDQTTAAEAMAEALESWSEDAGETVEFGTFVCDNGEEIPADYVNDGEDDCSDGSDEGVDEVGSELENRAMNIGEAFVESDFLKNMETFGERLGSEMEKYQDLEIELAYVGGDYNALWSNEHSRYVGMQLIGETEAGNEYSILGPETDAYNNNPPTQTHLVYLVGEAADVAEDNAELAVTIEDLAPVAQHDVSAVIEALGIHAPEEMVSDNSQSDGENSDSSFSSLATMVAVGLGVLLVLIVLGAVVMLVVGRNRGGSGDVDWNAPADPQSFSSEQQHSYQEQTMQPAAAMAPTTTMPSTLPTPQNPPANIQGTMQQDHEVLEWPAGSGSWWFRDQNTGQWAAWQ
;
A
#
# COMPACT_ATOMS: atom_id res chain seq x y z
N MET A 1 12.86 6.44 -24.70
CA MET A 1 13.36 7.50 -23.79
C MET A 1 12.28 8.55 -23.57
N ALA A 2 12.16 9.63 -24.34
CA ALA A 2 11.13 10.66 -24.10
C ALA A 2 9.69 10.08 -23.98
N ARG A 3 9.25 9.27 -24.97
CA ARG A 3 7.91 8.63 -24.95
C ARG A 3 7.66 7.67 -23.77
N VAL A 4 8.72 7.06 -23.22
CA VAL A 4 8.60 6.19 -22.02
C VAL A 4 8.45 7.05 -20.76
N ARG A 5 8.98 8.27 -20.76
CA ARG A 5 8.80 9.19 -19.63
C ARG A 5 7.37 9.66 -19.50
N VAL A 6 6.60 9.87 -20.57
CA VAL A 6 5.23 10.39 -20.45
C VAL A 6 4.29 9.36 -19.84
N ALA A 7 4.27 8.11 -20.35
CA ALA A 7 3.45 7.05 -19.75
C ALA A 7 3.83 6.76 -18.29
N VAL A 8 5.14 6.65 -18.00
CA VAL A 8 5.62 6.53 -16.62
C VAL A 8 5.26 7.77 -15.80
N PHE A 9 5.35 8.99 -16.34
CA PHE A 9 4.97 10.20 -15.60
C PHE A 9 3.48 10.24 -15.29
N VAL A 10 2.57 9.81 -16.17
CA VAL A 10 1.13 9.83 -15.85
C VAL A 10 0.81 8.83 -14.73
N THR A 11 1.30 7.60 -14.81
CA THR A 11 1.12 6.61 -13.73
C THR A 11 1.87 7.00 -12.45
N LEU A 12 3.01 7.68 -12.55
CA LEU A 12 3.75 8.23 -11.42
C LEU A 12 3.09 9.49 -10.85
N LEU A 13 2.38 10.30 -11.64
CA LEU A 13 1.61 11.45 -11.13
C LEU A 13 0.41 10.95 -10.32
N MET A 14 -0.22 9.86 -10.78
CA MET A 14 -1.26 9.13 -10.03
C MET A 14 -0.74 8.42 -8.77
N MET A 15 0.56 8.05 -8.70
CA MET A 15 1.16 7.36 -7.54
C MET A 15 2.06 8.22 -6.63
N VAL A 16 2.40 9.45 -7.00
CA VAL A 16 3.37 10.32 -6.28
C VAL A 16 2.81 11.74 -6.03
N GLY A 17 1.58 12.03 -6.46
CA GLY A 17 0.90 13.30 -6.18
C GLY A 17 0.18 13.39 -4.82
N LEU A 18 0.18 12.33 -4.00
CA LEU A 18 -0.77 12.14 -2.90
C LEU A 18 -0.06 11.88 -1.55
N MET A 19 0.15 12.91 -0.71
CA MET A 19 0.61 12.80 0.69
C MET A 19 0.20 14.05 1.51
N SER A 20 -0.90 14.01 2.27
CA SER A 20 -1.42 15.19 3.01
C SER A 20 -2.68 14.90 3.86
N ALA A 21 -2.66 14.95 5.22
CA ALA A 21 -3.84 14.66 6.06
C ALA A 21 -4.05 15.51 7.37
N VAL A 22 -5.23 16.11 7.59
CA VAL A 22 -5.59 17.01 8.74
C VAL A 22 -7.11 17.17 8.98
N PRO A 23 -7.69 16.98 10.20
CA PRO A 23 -9.15 16.84 10.38
C PRO A 23 -9.99 18.07 10.02
N THR A 24 -11.28 17.81 9.77
CA THR A 24 -12.25 18.74 9.19
C THR A 24 -12.63 19.95 10.06
N ALA A 25 -13.09 21.03 9.41
CA ALA A 25 -13.12 22.38 9.96
C ALA A 25 -14.40 23.20 9.68
N LEU A 26 -15.45 22.61 9.07
CA LEU A 26 -16.82 23.15 8.99
C LEU A 26 -16.93 24.66 8.67
N ALA A 27 -16.73 25.04 7.41
CA ALA A 27 -16.78 26.44 6.99
C ALA A 27 -18.17 27.10 7.17
N GLU A 28 -18.27 28.12 8.04
CA GLU A 28 -19.42 29.06 8.07
C GLU A 28 -19.17 30.25 7.10
N GLY A 29 -19.20 30.02 5.77
CA GLY A 29 -18.89 31.05 4.76
C GLY A 29 -19.77 31.07 3.50
N ASP A 30 -20.58 32.12 3.31
CA ASP A 30 -21.42 32.40 2.11
C ASP A 30 -20.56 32.96 0.91
N ASP A 31 -19.23 32.79 0.96
CA ASP A 31 -18.20 33.50 0.16
C ASP A 31 -16.88 32.65 -0.02
N SER A 32 -16.90 31.33 0.18
CA SER A 32 -15.71 30.45 0.01
C SER A 32 -15.37 30.18 -1.47
N ILE A 33 -14.19 29.56 -1.71
CA ILE A 33 -13.80 29.04 -3.02
C ILE A 33 -13.37 27.60 -2.88
N SER A 34 -14.08 26.72 -3.57
CA SER A 34 -13.88 25.28 -3.46
C SER A 34 -13.77 24.62 -4.83
N TRP A 35 -12.96 23.56 -4.92
CA TRP A 35 -12.78 22.76 -6.12
C TRP A 35 -12.36 21.34 -5.78
N GLY A 36 -12.54 20.39 -6.69
CA GLY A 36 -12.13 19.01 -6.43
C GLY A 36 -12.01 18.13 -7.68
N VAL A 37 -11.51 16.92 -7.45
CA VAL A 37 -11.32 15.85 -8.43
C VAL A 37 -11.97 14.58 -7.88
N GLU A 38 -12.70 13.84 -8.72
CA GLU A 38 -13.21 12.50 -8.40
C GLU A 38 -12.80 11.48 -9.47
N TYR A 39 -12.68 10.22 -9.05
CA TYR A 39 -12.44 9.05 -9.89
C TYR A 39 -13.13 7.80 -9.32
N GLU A 40 -13.68 6.95 -10.19
CA GLU A 40 -14.25 5.65 -9.86
C GLU A 40 -13.38 4.54 -10.49
N TRP A 41 -12.79 3.65 -9.67
CA TRP A 41 -11.79 2.66 -10.11
C TRP A 41 -12.34 1.62 -11.10
N LEU A 42 -13.65 1.39 -11.13
CA LEU A 42 -14.36 0.58 -12.13
C LEU A 42 -14.04 0.97 -13.60
N ASN A 43 -13.65 2.22 -13.84
CA ASN A 43 -13.37 2.74 -15.18
C ASN A 43 -11.91 2.52 -15.65
N LEU A 44 -11.03 1.94 -14.82
CA LEU A 44 -9.59 1.85 -15.08
C LEU A 44 -9.24 1.14 -16.39
N ASN A 45 -9.88 0.02 -16.71
CA ASN A 45 -9.58 -0.72 -17.94
C ASN A 45 -10.02 0.06 -19.20
N ASP A 46 -11.15 0.77 -19.14
CA ASP A 46 -11.63 1.64 -20.22
C ASP A 46 -10.71 2.85 -20.42
N ASP A 47 -10.26 3.50 -19.35
CA ASP A 47 -9.33 4.65 -19.42
C ASP A 47 -7.92 4.23 -19.90
N ILE A 48 -7.40 3.08 -19.46
CA ILE A 48 -6.15 2.51 -19.99
C ILE A 48 -6.26 2.27 -21.50
N ASN A 49 -7.34 1.64 -21.96
CA ASN A 49 -7.58 1.37 -23.37
C ASN A 49 -7.71 2.69 -24.17
N ALA A 50 -8.49 3.65 -23.67
CA ALA A 50 -8.72 4.94 -24.30
C ALA A 50 -7.44 5.81 -24.40
N LEU A 51 -6.58 5.79 -23.38
CA LEU A 51 -5.34 6.58 -23.32
C LEU A 51 -4.17 5.95 -24.08
N THR A 52 -4.09 4.63 -24.15
CA THR A 52 -2.91 3.90 -24.67
C THR A 52 -3.14 3.12 -25.97
N GLY A 53 -4.41 2.79 -26.29
CA GLY A 53 -4.77 1.88 -27.38
C GLY A 53 -4.44 0.41 -27.09
N LEU A 54 -4.14 0.03 -25.84
CA LEU A 54 -3.94 -1.36 -25.44
C LEU A 54 -5.29 -2.07 -25.23
N PRO A 55 -5.66 -3.08 -26.05
CA PRO A 55 -6.93 -3.78 -25.91
C PRO A 55 -6.76 -4.93 -24.89
N TYR A 56 -6.78 -4.57 -23.60
CA TYR A 56 -6.54 -5.48 -22.47
C TYR A 56 -7.42 -6.75 -22.53
N ASP A 57 -8.73 -6.58 -22.77
CA ASP A 57 -9.69 -7.67 -22.84
C ASP A 57 -9.45 -8.61 -24.05
N ASP A 58 -9.02 -8.07 -25.21
CA ASP A 58 -8.67 -8.89 -26.38
C ASP A 58 -7.41 -9.73 -26.11
N ILE A 59 -6.45 -9.21 -25.32
CA ILE A 59 -5.23 -9.93 -24.92
C ILE A 59 -5.57 -11.09 -23.99
N ILE A 60 -6.45 -10.86 -23.00
CA ILE A 60 -6.95 -11.94 -22.12
C ILE A 60 -7.71 -12.99 -22.94
N THR A 61 -8.65 -12.55 -23.79
CA THR A 61 -9.44 -13.45 -24.65
C THR A 61 -8.53 -14.31 -25.54
N ASP A 62 -7.48 -13.73 -26.14
CA ASP A 62 -6.50 -14.48 -26.95
C ASP A 62 -5.72 -15.54 -26.16
N ILE A 63 -5.48 -15.32 -24.87
CA ILE A 63 -4.82 -16.28 -23.97
C ILE A 63 -5.76 -17.46 -23.66
N GLU A 64 -7.01 -17.17 -23.29
CA GLU A 64 -8.04 -18.18 -23.02
C GLU A 64 -8.36 -19.02 -24.27
N ASP A 65 -8.58 -18.38 -25.43
CA ASP A 65 -8.86 -19.05 -26.71
C ASP A 65 -7.64 -19.89 -27.19
N SER A 66 -6.43 -19.52 -26.76
CA SER A 66 -5.20 -20.31 -26.98
C SER A 66 -5.13 -21.56 -26.10
N ALA A 67 -5.52 -21.46 -24.83
CA ALA A 67 -5.61 -22.57 -23.89
C ALA A 67 -6.72 -23.56 -24.30
N ALA A 68 -7.92 -23.04 -24.60
CA ALA A 68 -9.06 -23.82 -25.09
C ALA A 68 -8.75 -24.56 -26.40
N TYR A 69 -7.98 -23.94 -27.30
CA TYR A 69 -7.49 -24.61 -28.52
C TYR A 69 -6.51 -25.75 -28.22
N ALA A 70 -5.66 -25.60 -27.19
CA ALA A 70 -4.71 -26.60 -26.75
C ALA A 70 -5.35 -27.73 -25.91
N GLY A 71 -6.58 -27.54 -25.42
CA GLY A 71 -7.31 -28.52 -24.60
C GLY A 71 -7.11 -28.34 -23.09
N PHE A 72 -6.71 -27.15 -22.65
CA PHE A 72 -6.88 -26.67 -21.28
C PHE A 72 -8.16 -25.85 -21.19
N ASN A 73 -8.82 -25.82 -20.04
CA ASN A 73 -9.76 -24.75 -19.73
C ASN A 73 -9.00 -23.73 -18.89
N LEU A 74 -8.94 -22.48 -19.35
CA LEU A 74 -8.26 -21.39 -18.67
C LEU A 74 -9.23 -20.22 -18.58
N THR A 75 -9.43 -19.70 -17.37
CA THR A 75 -10.22 -18.49 -17.11
C THR A 75 -9.33 -17.48 -16.40
N ILE A 76 -9.34 -16.22 -16.84
CA ILE A 76 -8.62 -15.12 -16.21
C ILE A 76 -9.60 -13.99 -15.92
N LEU A 77 -9.74 -13.66 -14.64
CA LEU A 77 -10.69 -12.67 -14.15
C LEU A 77 -9.95 -11.59 -13.36
N ASN A 78 -10.44 -10.35 -13.47
CA ASN A 78 -10.07 -9.23 -12.62
C ASN A 78 -11.30 -8.33 -12.41
N VAL A 79 -11.37 -7.70 -11.24
CA VAL A 79 -12.39 -6.73 -10.85
C VAL A 79 -11.69 -5.58 -10.13
N TYR A 80 -12.04 -4.34 -10.47
CA TYR A 80 -11.62 -3.14 -9.74
C TYR A 80 -12.87 -2.42 -9.22
N SER A 81 -12.86 -1.94 -7.98
CA SER A 81 -13.90 -1.02 -7.48
C SER A 81 -13.37 -0.02 -6.46
N GLY A 82 -14.25 0.88 -6.04
CA GLY A 82 -13.94 1.97 -5.12
C GLY A 82 -13.75 3.33 -5.79
N ILE A 83 -13.48 4.35 -4.97
CA ILE A 83 -13.40 5.74 -5.37
C ILE A 83 -12.06 6.39 -4.99
N THR A 84 -11.73 7.50 -5.63
CA THR A 84 -10.71 8.42 -5.15
C THR A 84 -11.17 9.84 -5.40
N SER A 85 -11.30 10.61 -4.34
CA SER A 85 -11.72 12.00 -4.37
C SER A 85 -10.74 12.89 -3.62
N PHE A 86 -10.65 14.13 -4.07
CA PHE A 86 -9.74 15.14 -3.55
C PHE A 86 -10.41 16.51 -3.69
N TYR A 87 -10.72 17.13 -2.57
CA TYR A 87 -11.36 18.44 -2.50
C TYR A 87 -10.43 19.50 -1.93
N VAL A 88 -10.73 20.77 -2.12
CA VAL A 88 -10.04 21.92 -1.53
C VAL A 88 -11.03 23.05 -1.32
N GLU A 89 -11.43 23.35 -0.08
CA GLU A 89 -12.19 24.56 0.29
C GLU A 89 -11.26 25.65 0.87
N GLN A 90 -11.46 26.92 0.48
CA GLN A 90 -10.69 28.06 1.01
C GLN A 90 -11.54 29.29 1.37
N TRP A 91 -11.48 29.73 2.63
CA TRP A 91 -12.21 30.90 3.15
C TRP A 91 -11.30 31.82 4.01
N ASP A 92 -11.82 32.99 4.42
CA ASP A 92 -11.09 33.97 5.25
C ASP A 92 -11.90 34.29 6.54
N ASP A 93 -11.23 34.37 7.70
CA ASP A 93 -11.79 34.98 8.91
C ASP A 93 -11.17 36.36 9.14
N SER A 94 -12.01 37.38 8.96
CA SER A 94 -11.70 38.80 9.20
C SER A 94 -11.51 39.19 10.67
N THR A 95 -11.56 38.25 11.61
CA THR A 95 -11.36 38.48 13.05
C THR A 95 -9.90 38.84 13.36
N GLU A 96 -9.64 40.13 13.63
CA GLU A 96 -8.33 40.62 14.08
C GLU A 96 -7.87 39.90 15.36
N GLN A 97 -6.78 39.13 15.26
CA GLN A 97 -6.11 38.46 16.37
C GLN A 97 -4.61 38.81 16.45
N GLN A 98 -3.93 38.30 17.48
CA GLN A 98 -2.55 38.66 17.83
C GLN A 98 -1.64 37.43 17.88
N VAL A 99 -0.93 37.16 16.78
CA VAL A 99 0.12 36.14 16.68
C VAL A 99 1.48 36.78 16.92
N THR A 100 2.46 35.99 17.35
CA THR A 100 3.84 36.44 17.62
C THR A 100 4.81 35.66 16.75
N ASP A 101 5.68 36.36 16.04
CA ASP A 101 6.74 35.75 15.23
C ASP A 101 7.85 35.15 16.10
N ASN A 102 8.73 34.34 15.51
CA ASN A 102 9.76 33.63 16.26
C ASN A 102 10.77 34.59 16.93
N SER A 103 10.97 35.78 16.34
CA SER A 103 11.77 36.86 16.95
C SER A 103 11.15 37.44 18.24
N GLY A 104 9.91 37.07 18.57
CA GLY A 104 9.17 37.52 19.75
C GLY A 104 8.38 38.82 19.52
N THR A 105 8.09 39.19 18.27
CA THR A 105 7.32 40.38 17.90
C THR A 105 5.87 40.03 17.59
N SER A 106 4.93 40.61 18.34
CA SER A 106 3.49 40.38 18.13
C SER A 106 2.90 41.29 17.05
N HIS A 107 2.25 40.68 16.05
CA HIS A 107 1.58 41.34 14.93
C HIS A 107 0.06 41.24 15.04
N THR A 108 -0.67 42.15 14.40
CA THR A 108 -2.12 42.03 14.23
C THR A 108 -2.41 41.35 12.90
N VAL A 109 -3.14 40.24 12.94
CA VAL A 109 -3.40 39.36 11.78
C VAL A 109 -4.88 39.00 11.67
N THR A 110 -5.30 38.66 10.45
CA THR A 110 -6.51 37.89 10.15
C THR A 110 -6.09 36.50 9.66
N THR A 111 -7.02 35.55 9.64
CA THR A 111 -6.74 34.16 9.24
C THR A 111 -7.34 33.81 7.90
N ARG A 112 -6.67 32.90 7.20
CA ARG A 112 -7.11 32.33 5.92
C ARG A 112 -6.98 30.83 6.03
N MET A 113 -8.02 30.10 5.67
CA MET A 113 -8.10 28.67 5.88
C MET A 113 -8.05 27.94 4.54
N THR A 114 -7.52 26.72 4.56
CA THR A 114 -7.51 25.79 3.43
C THR A 114 -7.75 24.39 3.97
N GLU A 115 -8.92 23.87 3.65
CA GLU A 115 -9.37 22.51 3.92
C GLU A 115 -9.19 21.68 2.65
N ILE A 116 -8.87 20.38 2.76
CA ILE A 116 -8.62 19.48 1.61
C ILE A 116 -9.04 18.05 1.98
N THR A 117 -10.33 17.72 1.84
CA THR A 117 -10.77 16.34 2.02
C THR A 117 -10.31 15.45 0.86
N LEU A 118 -9.30 14.61 1.11
CA LEU A 118 -8.96 13.46 0.29
C LEU A 118 -9.60 12.19 0.85
N ARG A 119 -10.12 11.37 -0.06
CA ARG A 119 -10.51 9.98 0.20
C ARG A 119 -10.00 9.09 -0.92
N HIS A 120 -9.49 7.92 -0.56
CA HIS A 120 -9.08 6.87 -1.48
C HIS A 120 -9.55 5.54 -0.88
N GLY A 121 -10.25 4.75 -1.67
CA GLY A 121 -10.53 3.34 -1.38
C GLY A 121 -10.53 2.58 -2.70
N MET A 122 -9.77 1.50 -2.78
CA MET A 122 -9.75 0.59 -3.91
C MET A 122 -9.84 -0.84 -3.42
N LEU A 123 -10.69 -1.65 -4.06
CA LEU A 123 -10.60 -3.11 -4.03
C LEU A 123 -10.19 -3.61 -5.41
N TYR A 124 -9.24 -4.52 -5.47
CA TYR A 124 -8.87 -5.27 -6.66
C TYR A 124 -8.83 -6.76 -6.36
N ASP A 125 -9.57 -7.53 -7.14
CA ASP A 125 -9.62 -8.99 -7.03
C ASP A 125 -9.26 -9.60 -8.38
N ALA A 126 -8.43 -10.64 -8.36
CA ALA A 126 -8.06 -11.42 -9.54
C ALA A 126 -8.14 -12.93 -9.28
N GLY A 127 -8.51 -13.67 -10.31
CA GLY A 127 -8.55 -15.13 -10.30
C GLY A 127 -8.04 -15.70 -11.62
N ILE A 128 -7.06 -16.60 -11.55
CA ILE A 128 -6.58 -17.39 -12.68
C ILE A 128 -6.88 -18.85 -12.38
N LEU A 129 -7.66 -19.49 -13.24
CA LEU A 129 -8.12 -20.87 -13.07
C LEU A 129 -7.74 -21.70 -14.28
N MET A 130 -7.05 -22.81 -14.07
CA MET A 130 -6.56 -23.71 -15.11
C MET A 130 -6.93 -25.15 -14.77
N ASP A 131 -7.85 -25.75 -15.54
CA ASP A 131 -8.20 -27.17 -15.44
C ASP A 131 -7.84 -27.97 -16.70
N TRP A 132 -7.55 -29.26 -16.48
CA TRP A 132 -7.21 -30.23 -17.51
C TRP A 132 -7.45 -31.68 -17.05
N GLU A 133 -7.97 -32.53 -17.94
CA GLU A 133 -8.11 -33.98 -17.72
C GLU A 133 -7.81 -34.81 -18.97
N ASP A 134 -7.15 -35.97 -18.81
CA ASP A 134 -7.04 -37.01 -19.86
C ASP A 134 -7.78 -38.30 -19.47
N ASN A 135 -9.10 -38.22 -19.49
CA ASN A 135 -10.02 -39.35 -19.38
C ASN A 135 -9.93 -40.39 -20.53
N SER A 136 -8.96 -40.28 -21.45
CA SER A 136 -8.77 -41.23 -22.55
C SER A 136 -7.81 -42.39 -22.22
N ILE A 137 -6.89 -42.19 -21.26
CA ILE A 137 -5.95 -43.21 -20.78
C ILE A 137 -6.43 -43.90 -19.50
N MET A 138 -5.81 -45.01 -19.11
CA MET A 138 -6.21 -45.76 -17.90
C MET A 138 -5.80 -45.07 -16.60
N GLY A 139 -4.79 -44.21 -16.61
CA GLY A 139 -4.37 -43.44 -15.45
C GLY A 139 -5.27 -42.24 -15.13
N ALA A 140 -6.12 -41.82 -16.09
CA ALA A 140 -7.07 -40.70 -16.00
C ALA A 140 -6.54 -39.48 -15.21
N PRO A 141 -5.36 -38.92 -15.56
CA PRO A 141 -4.78 -37.83 -14.81
C PRO A 141 -5.57 -36.53 -14.97
N SER A 142 -5.54 -35.71 -13.92
CA SER A 142 -6.09 -34.36 -13.89
C SER A 142 -5.11 -33.37 -13.26
N LEU A 143 -5.20 -32.12 -13.69
CA LEU A 143 -4.60 -30.95 -13.06
C LEU A 143 -5.72 -29.92 -12.87
N GLU A 144 -5.91 -29.46 -11.64
CA GLU A 144 -6.65 -28.25 -11.32
C GLU A 144 -5.67 -27.29 -10.64
N THR A 145 -5.70 -26.01 -11.02
CA THR A 145 -4.84 -24.98 -10.46
C THR A 145 -5.59 -23.68 -10.41
N VAL A 146 -5.65 -23.09 -9.22
CA VAL A 146 -6.36 -21.85 -8.94
C VAL A 146 -5.38 -20.93 -8.22
N LEU A 147 -5.22 -19.72 -8.78
CA LEU A 147 -4.45 -18.63 -8.20
C LEU A 147 -5.40 -17.45 -8.01
N SER A 148 -5.75 -17.14 -6.77
CA SER A 148 -6.38 -15.87 -6.40
C SER A 148 -5.32 -14.86 -5.99
N ALA A 149 -5.63 -13.58 -6.19
CA ALA A 149 -4.91 -12.48 -5.57
C ALA A 149 -5.89 -11.33 -5.36
N ASP A 150 -5.95 -10.84 -4.14
CA ASP A 150 -6.72 -9.67 -3.74
C ASP A 150 -5.74 -8.56 -3.31
N TYR A 151 -6.23 -7.32 -3.36
CA TYR A 151 -5.46 -6.14 -3.03
C TYR A 151 -6.42 -5.01 -2.69
N GLU A 152 -6.39 -4.56 -1.44
CA GLU A 152 -7.12 -3.37 -1.01
C GLU A 152 -6.16 -2.22 -0.70
N THR A 153 -6.59 -0.99 -0.95
CA THR A 153 -5.90 0.21 -0.50
C THR A 153 -6.89 1.25 0.00
N ILE A 154 -6.59 1.88 1.12
CA ILE A 154 -7.32 3.03 1.65
C ILE A 154 -6.36 4.19 1.91
N ALA A 155 -6.80 5.42 1.71
CA ALA A 155 -6.16 6.59 2.32
C ALA A 155 -7.24 7.62 2.64
N VAL A 156 -7.44 7.89 3.92
CA VAL A 156 -8.43 8.83 4.44
C VAL A 156 -7.67 9.98 5.07
N MET A 157 -7.82 11.16 4.46
CA MET A 157 -7.01 12.30 4.77
C MET A 157 -7.82 13.58 4.57
N ASP A 158 -8.23 14.25 5.65
CA ASP A 158 -8.84 15.59 5.57
C ASP A 158 -7.75 16.67 5.30
N LEU A 159 -8.03 17.99 5.20
CA LEU A 159 -7.02 19.00 5.63
C LEU A 159 -7.59 20.19 6.44
N LEU A 160 -6.73 20.90 7.18
CA LEU A 160 -6.93 22.25 7.70
C LEU A 160 -5.58 22.99 7.89
N TYR A 161 -5.25 23.88 6.97
CA TYR A 161 -4.13 24.81 7.06
C TYR A 161 -4.64 26.23 7.34
N THR A 162 -4.04 26.93 8.29
CA THR A 162 -4.44 28.28 8.71
C THR A 162 -3.30 29.29 8.54
N GLU A 163 -3.32 30.11 7.50
CA GLU A 163 -2.38 31.21 7.31
C GLU A 163 -2.65 32.38 8.28
N TYR A 164 -1.61 32.91 8.93
CA TYR A 164 -1.70 34.16 9.70
C TYR A 164 -1.17 35.36 8.91
N VAL A 165 -2.08 36.20 8.40
CA VAL A 165 -1.75 37.27 7.44
C VAL A 165 -2.06 38.65 8.01
N THR A 166 -1.11 39.57 7.87
CA THR A 166 -1.26 40.99 8.29
C THR A 166 -2.08 41.80 7.27
N SER A 167 -2.58 42.98 7.68
CA SER A 167 -3.34 43.89 6.79
C SER A 167 -2.56 44.41 5.57
N ASP A 168 -1.24 44.21 5.52
CA ASP A 168 -0.37 44.58 4.40
C ASP A 168 -0.01 43.35 3.51
N MET A 169 -0.74 42.22 3.65
CA MET A 169 -0.50 40.93 2.95
C MET A 169 0.89 40.32 3.21
N MET A 170 1.40 40.48 4.44
CA MET A 170 2.59 39.76 4.92
C MET A 170 2.16 38.54 5.74
N LEU A 171 2.66 37.36 5.39
CA LEU A 171 2.49 36.10 6.14
C LEU A 171 3.38 36.13 7.39
N VAL A 172 2.84 35.78 8.56
CA VAL A 172 3.58 35.74 9.85
C VAL A 172 4.00 34.31 10.23
N GLY A 173 3.31 33.33 9.67
CA GLY A 173 3.40 31.91 9.98
C GLY A 173 2.05 31.26 9.67
N ALA A 174 1.92 29.98 9.97
CA ALA A 174 0.69 29.23 9.80
C ALA A 174 0.54 28.15 10.88
N ASP A 175 -0.67 27.64 11.06
CA ASP A 175 -0.96 26.45 11.85
C ASP A 175 -1.50 25.33 10.97
N LEU A 176 -1.19 24.11 11.37
CA LEU A 176 -1.68 22.85 10.83
C LEU A 176 -2.23 22.10 12.05
N ASP A 177 -3.55 21.91 12.15
CA ASP A 177 -4.05 20.74 12.92
C ASP A 177 -3.61 19.47 12.16
N ALA A 178 -3.80 18.23 12.60
CA ALA A 178 -3.56 17.09 11.70
C ALA A 178 -4.18 15.73 12.10
N SER A 179 -4.46 14.86 11.12
CA SER A 179 -4.92 13.47 11.28
C SER A 179 -4.98 12.77 9.93
N GLY A 180 -4.65 11.48 9.87
CA GLY A 180 -4.72 10.71 8.62
C GLY A 180 -4.67 9.22 8.83
N ASN A 181 -5.11 8.50 7.82
CA ASN A 181 -5.28 7.05 7.82
C ASN A 181 -4.89 6.54 6.43
N TRP A 182 -4.17 5.42 6.37
CA TRP A 182 -3.72 4.76 5.15
C TRP A 182 -4.30 3.32 5.17
N GLY A 183 -3.98 2.33 4.33
CA GLY A 183 -3.00 2.22 3.24
C GLY A 183 -3.11 0.96 2.36
N VAL A 184 -3.05 -0.28 2.90
CA VAL A 184 -2.96 -1.55 2.12
C VAL A 184 -3.30 -2.84 2.89
N GLY A 185 -4.02 -3.73 2.22
CA GLY A 185 -4.09 -5.17 2.47
C GLY A 185 -3.80 -5.94 1.17
N ALA A 186 -3.23 -7.15 1.26
CA ALA A 186 -2.91 -7.96 0.10
C ALA A 186 -2.89 -9.47 0.41
N GLY A 187 -3.82 -10.22 -0.18
CA GLY A 187 -3.91 -11.68 -0.12
C GLY A 187 -3.50 -12.38 -1.42
N MET A 188 -3.06 -13.63 -1.29
CA MET A 188 -2.70 -14.52 -2.39
C MET A 188 -3.02 -15.97 -2.03
N GLY A 189 -4.02 -16.56 -2.70
CA GLY A 189 -4.35 -17.98 -2.59
C GLY A 189 -3.80 -18.80 -3.74
N LEU A 190 -3.20 -19.97 -3.47
CA LEU A 190 -2.74 -20.94 -4.46
C LEU A 190 -3.23 -22.34 -4.10
N PHE A 191 -4.31 -22.76 -4.78
CA PHE A 191 -4.78 -24.14 -4.78
C PHE A 191 -4.25 -24.92 -5.98
N VAL A 192 -3.82 -26.16 -5.77
CA VAL A 192 -3.45 -27.12 -6.82
C VAL A 192 -3.91 -28.52 -6.42
N ASP A 193 -4.71 -29.19 -7.25
CA ASP A 193 -4.90 -30.66 -7.20
C ASP A 193 -4.26 -31.30 -8.44
N VAL A 194 -3.48 -32.36 -8.20
CA VAL A 194 -2.99 -33.27 -9.25
C VAL A 194 -3.36 -34.70 -8.93
N SER A 195 -4.07 -35.35 -9.86
CA SER A 195 -4.42 -36.76 -9.76
C SER A 195 -3.82 -37.59 -10.90
N GLY A 196 -3.57 -38.87 -10.65
CA GLY A 196 -3.04 -39.79 -11.67
C GLY A 196 -2.87 -41.21 -11.16
N ASN A 197 -3.21 -42.19 -11.99
CA ASN A 197 -3.14 -43.63 -11.72
C ASN A 197 -3.93 -44.13 -10.48
N GLY A 198 -4.79 -43.28 -9.91
CA GLY A 198 -5.62 -43.58 -8.73
C GLY A 198 -5.12 -42.95 -7.43
N ASP A 199 -4.02 -42.21 -7.48
CA ASP A 199 -3.54 -41.36 -6.38
C ASP A 199 -3.81 -39.87 -6.70
N SER A 200 -3.82 -39.02 -5.67
CA SER A 200 -3.95 -37.55 -5.78
C SER A 200 -3.04 -36.83 -4.78
N PHE A 201 -2.67 -35.59 -5.08
CA PHE A 201 -2.00 -34.68 -4.16
C PHE A 201 -2.60 -33.28 -4.35
N ASP A 202 -3.12 -32.74 -3.27
CA ASP A 202 -3.68 -31.40 -3.17
C ASP A 202 -2.85 -30.52 -2.22
N MET A 203 -2.84 -29.21 -2.50
CA MET A 203 -2.28 -28.15 -1.66
C MET A 203 -3.14 -26.90 -1.81
N ASP A 204 -3.39 -26.17 -0.73
CA ASP A 204 -4.26 -24.99 -0.69
C ASP A 204 -3.57 -23.93 0.17
N LEU A 205 -2.62 -23.20 -0.43
CA LEU A 205 -1.83 -22.20 0.30
C LEU A 205 -2.56 -20.86 0.33
N ASP A 206 -2.67 -20.26 1.50
CA ASP A 206 -3.17 -18.90 1.67
C ASP A 206 -2.10 -18.02 2.32
N LEU A 207 -1.91 -16.79 1.81
CA LEU A 207 -0.95 -15.80 2.29
C LEU A 207 -1.63 -14.43 2.33
N SER A 208 -1.77 -13.84 3.52
CA SER A 208 -2.28 -12.46 3.67
C SER A 208 -1.25 -11.54 4.33
N LEU A 209 -1.29 -10.27 3.94
CA LEU A 209 -0.49 -9.18 4.52
C LEU A 209 -1.34 -7.91 4.63
N GLU A 210 -1.74 -7.56 5.86
CA GLU A 210 -2.19 -6.22 6.23
C GLU A 210 -1.02 -5.50 6.95
N MET A 211 -0.84 -4.21 6.67
CA MET A 211 0.12 -3.35 7.38
C MET A 211 -0.60 -2.05 7.73
N GLY A 212 -0.27 -1.36 8.83
CA GLY A 212 -1.07 -0.25 9.37
C GLY A 212 -0.38 1.04 9.78
N TRP A 213 -1.06 2.16 9.55
CA TRP A 213 -0.77 3.49 10.09
C TRP A 213 -2.04 4.36 10.20
N ASP A 214 -2.43 4.66 11.44
CA ASP A 214 -3.37 5.73 11.82
C ASP A 214 -2.63 6.89 12.48
N ALA A 215 -3.16 8.09 12.31
CA ALA A 215 -2.81 9.30 13.03
C ALA A 215 -4.05 9.98 13.60
N SER A 216 -4.61 9.43 14.67
CA SER A 216 -5.66 10.03 15.51
C SER A 216 -5.46 11.52 15.83
N SER A 217 -4.21 11.99 15.93
CA SER A 217 -3.86 13.38 15.65
C SER A 217 -2.38 13.56 15.31
N ILE A 218 -2.09 14.57 14.50
CA ILE A 218 -0.81 15.27 14.40
C ILE A 218 -1.16 16.77 14.64
N THR A 219 -0.22 17.67 14.85
CA THR A 219 -0.44 19.13 15.00
C THR A 219 0.89 19.84 14.81
N SER A 220 0.93 21.02 14.19
CA SER A 220 2.13 21.90 14.21
C SER A 220 1.81 23.38 14.05
N GLU A 221 2.63 24.21 14.69
CA GLU A 221 2.74 25.64 14.43
C GLU A 221 4.03 25.96 13.67
N TRP A 222 3.94 26.77 12.62
CA TRP A 222 5.07 27.42 11.96
C TRP A 222 5.08 28.89 12.31
N ARG A 223 6.23 29.39 12.78
CA ARG A 223 6.47 30.82 13.06
C ARG A 223 7.71 31.25 12.30
N LEU A 224 7.54 32.13 11.33
CA LEU A 224 8.66 32.80 10.65
C LEU A 224 9.45 33.66 11.65
N GLU A 225 10.72 33.94 11.37
CA GLU A 225 11.47 34.93 12.16
C GLU A 225 10.83 36.32 12.05
N HIS A 226 10.52 36.72 10.81
CA HIS A 226 9.93 38.01 10.46
C HIS A 226 8.86 37.81 9.36
N PRO A 227 7.80 38.63 9.30
CA PRO A 227 6.74 38.44 8.30
C PRO A 227 7.23 38.47 6.85
N SER A 228 6.90 37.42 6.08
CA SER A 228 7.26 37.24 4.68
C SER A 228 6.30 37.97 3.74
N ASN A 229 6.81 38.56 2.66
CA ASN A 229 6.01 39.20 1.63
C ASN A 229 5.61 38.26 0.48
N ILE A 230 5.63 36.93 0.70
CA ILE A 230 5.33 35.90 -0.29
C ILE A 230 3.98 36.11 -1.01
N LEU A 231 2.89 36.35 -0.28
CA LEU A 231 1.57 36.61 -0.88
C LEU A 231 1.53 37.88 -1.75
N ASN A 232 2.32 38.90 -1.40
CA ASN A 232 2.52 40.07 -2.25
C ASN A 232 3.35 39.73 -3.50
N MET A 233 4.30 38.80 -3.43
CA MET A 233 5.08 38.35 -4.60
C MET A 233 4.23 37.51 -5.56
N MET A 234 3.44 36.55 -5.05
CA MET A 234 2.41 35.84 -5.82
C MET A 234 1.49 36.81 -6.58
N ASN A 235 0.92 37.78 -5.86
CA ASN A 235 0.03 38.80 -6.44
C ASN A 235 0.69 39.77 -7.43
N ASN A 236 2.02 39.76 -7.60
CA ASN A 236 2.68 40.50 -8.68
C ASN A 236 2.69 39.73 -10.01
N GLY A 237 2.58 38.39 -10.01
CA GLY A 237 2.58 37.55 -11.22
C GLY A 237 3.84 37.67 -12.07
N ASN A 238 5.01 37.41 -11.48
CA ASN A 238 6.30 37.30 -12.18
C ASN A 238 7.12 36.21 -11.49
N ASP A 239 7.94 35.48 -12.25
CA ASP A 239 8.83 34.44 -11.71
C ASP A 239 9.65 34.93 -10.50
N PHE A 240 9.68 34.14 -9.44
CA PHE A 240 10.54 34.37 -8.28
C PHE A 240 10.92 33.07 -7.56
N GLU A 241 12.01 33.15 -6.82
CA GLU A 241 12.54 32.09 -5.95
C GLU A 241 12.27 32.55 -4.50
N TRP A 242 11.56 31.74 -3.71
CA TRP A 242 11.36 31.97 -2.28
C TRP A 242 12.49 31.31 -1.50
N GLU A 243 13.63 32.02 -1.45
CA GLU A 243 14.73 31.77 -0.52
C GLU A 243 14.23 31.97 0.94
N CYS A 244 14.41 30.97 1.80
CA CYS A 244 14.02 30.99 3.21
C CYS A 244 15.13 30.36 4.08
N ASP A 245 16.10 31.17 4.49
CA ASP A 245 17.23 30.74 5.35
C ASP A 245 16.87 30.70 6.85
N GLU A 246 17.79 30.18 7.69
CA GLU A 246 17.70 30.18 9.18
C GLU A 246 17.18 31.50 9.77
N THR A 247 17.50 32.63 9.15
CA THR A 247 17.22 33.98 9.65
C THR A 247 15.88 34.55 9.16
N GLN A 248 15.18 33.80 8.32
CA GLN A 248 13.87 34.13 7.75
C GLN A 248 12.81 33.10 8.15
N CYS A 249 13.15 31.81 8.05
CA CYS A 249 12.21 30.70 8.15
C CYS A 249 11.68 30.45 9.57
N GLY A 250 12.44 30.85 10.60
CA GLY A 250 12.09 30.53 11.98
C GLY A 250 12.01 29.01 12.17
N LYS A 251 10.89 28.51 12.71
CA LYS A 251 10.78 27.09 13.11
C LYS A 251 9.36 26.54 13.01
N VAL A 252 9.28 25.22 12.77
CA VAL A 252 8.06 24.41 12.90
C VAL A 252 8.16 23.56 14.16
N THR A 253 7.13 23.59 15.00
CA THR A 253 7.05 22.76 16.22
C THR A 253 5.67 22.11 16.34
N GLY A 254 5.61 20.87 16.77
CA GLY A 254 4.37 20.09 16.73
C GLY A 254 4.33 18.87 17.64
N SER A 255 3.22 18.13 17.56
CA SER A 255 3.00 16.88 18.30
C SER A 255 2.11 15.90 17.54
N TYR A 256 2.20 14.61 17.84
CA TYR A 256 1.40 13.56 17.19
C TYR A 256 1.02 12.42 18.14
N SER A 257 0.04 11.64 17.71
CA SER A 257 -0.58 10.47 18.34
C SER A 257 -0.98 9.51 17.21
N THR A 258 -0.21 8.44 17.04
CA THR A 258 -0.30 7.50 15.91
C THR A 258 -0.45 6.07 16.39
N VAL A 259 -0.89 5.18 15.52
CA VAL A 259 -0.90 3.72 15.72
C VAL A 259 -0.32 3.06 14.48
N GLN A 260 0.65 2.16 14.65
CA GLN A 260 1.10 1.27 13.57
C GLN A 260 0.56 -0.13 13.79
N SER A 261 0.10 -0.79 12.73
CA SER A 261 -0.46 -2.16 12.78
C SER A 261 0.31 -3.09 11.84
N TYR A 262 0.14 -4.39 12.01
CA TYR A 262 0.31 -5.38 10.94
C TYR A 262 -0.51 -6.63 11.27
N ASP A 263 -0.92 -7.36 10.24
CA ASP A 263 -1.28 -8.78 10.32
C ASP A 263 -0.60 -9.51 9.15
N VAL A 264 0.04 -10.64 9.43
CA VAL A 264 0.60 -11.53 8.42
C VAL A 264 0.13 -12.94 8.72
N SER A 265 -0.60 -13.53 7.78
CA SER A 265 -0.95 -14.95 7.81
C SER A 265 -0.30 -15.69 6.66
N PHE A 266 0.13 -16.94 6.91
CA PHE A 266 0.48 -17.89 5.88
C PHE A 266 0.06 -19.28 6.34
N THR A 267 -0.92 -19.88 5.67
CA THR A 267 -1.59 -21.11 6.14
C THR A 267 -1.78 -22.14 5.03
N GLY A 268 -2.21 -23.35 5.40
CA GLY A 268 -2.62 -24.38 4.43
C GLY A 268 -1.48 -25.14 3.76
N LEU A 269 -0.28 -25.05 4.34
CA LEU A 269 0.83 -25.95 4.01
C LEU A 269 0.37 -27.42 4.15
N PRO A 270 0.62 -28.31 3.17
CA PRO A 270 0.16 -29.71 3.20
C PRO A 270 1.02 -30.58 4.14
N MET A 271 1.05 -30.22 5.43
CA MET A 271 1.98 -30.75 6.44
C MET A 271 1.65 -32.19 6.86
N ASP A 272 0.39 -32.62 6.75
CA ASP A 272 -0.02 -33.99 7.07
C ASP A 272 0.41 -35.02 6.00
N GLU A 273 0.52 -34.60 4.73
CA GLU A 273 1.17 -35.37 3.66
C GLU A 273 2.69 -35.57 3.89
N PHE A 274 3.33 -34.68 4.65
CA PHE A 274 4.69 -34.88 5.19
C PHE A 274 4.72 -35.62 6.55
N GLY A 275 3.56 -35.93 7.14
CA GLY A 275 3.42 -36.71 8.36
C GLY A 275 3.38 -35.92 9.67
N PHE A 276 3.22 -34.60 9.60
CA PHE A 276 3.07 -33.69 10.75
C PHE A 276 1.57 -33.48 11.10
N GLU A 277 1.26 -32.53 11.99
CA GLU A 277 -0.11 -32.01 12.15
C GLU A 277 -0.34 -30.94 11.05
N ALA A 278 -1.58 -30.76 10.56
CA ALA A 278 -1.82 -29.97 9.34
C ALA A 278 -1.48 -28.48 9.52
N ASP A 279 -1.78 -27.95 10.70
CA ASP A 279 -1.53 -26.60 11.20
C ASP A 279 -0.10 -26.41 11.75
N ALA A 280 0.80 -27.40 11.60
CA ALA A 280 2.10 -27.43 12.30
C ALA A 280 3.11 -26.35 11.87
N LEU A 281 2.88 -25.67 10.74
CA LEU A 281 3.72 -24.56 10.27
C LEU A 281 2.90 -23.32 9.87
N ASP A 282 1.63 -23.23 10.27
CA ASP A 282 0.85 -22.03 10.01
C ASP A 282 1.48 -20.81 10.71
N LEU A 283 1.58 -19.70 9.99
CA LEU A 283 1.99 -18.39 10.51
C LEU A 283 0.74 -17.54 10.69
N GLN A 284 0.56 -16.97 11.88
CA GLN A 284 -0.40 -15.89 12.15
C GLN A 284 0.27 -14.94 13.15
N ILE A 285 0.66 -13.74 12.70
CA ILE A 285 1.30 -12.71 13.53
C ILE A 285 0.66 -11.35 13.30
N SER A 286 0.18 -10.73 14.38
CA SER A 286 -0.31 -9.35 14.38
C SER A 286 0.07 -8.60 15.66
N ASP A 287 0.22 -7.28 15.52
CA ASP A 287 0.38 -6.36 16.65
C ASP A 287 -0.19 -4.97 16.31
N SER A 288 -0.47 -4.16 17.33
CA SER A 288 -0.95 -2.79 17.20
C SER A 288 -0.21 -1.90 18.20
N ILE A 289 0.60 -1.00 17.66
CA ILE A 289 1.65 -0.28 18.36
C ILE A 289 1.30 1.22 18.37
N PRO A 290 0.69 1.73 19.45
CA PRO A 290 0.43 3.16 19.60
C PRO A 290 1.71 3.92 19.99
N ASP A 291 1.94 5.07 19.37
CA ASP A 291 3.03 5.99 19.67
C ASP A 291 2.53 7.45 19.76
N SER A 292 3.30 8.29 20.45
CA SER A 292 3.00 9.73 20.52
C SER A 292 4.26 10.52 20.84
N GLY A 293 4.42 11.68 20.21
CA GLY A 293 5.66 12.45 20.29
C GLY A 293 5.48 13.95 20.04
N THR A 294 6.61 14.65 20.08
CA THR A 294 6.72 16.09 19.84
C THR A 294 7.96 16.37 19.00
N PHE A 295 7.84 17.22 17.99
CA PHE A 295 8.93 17.60 17.10
C PHE A 295 9.17 19.12 17.13
N ASP A 296 10.42 19.52 16.89
CA ASP A 296 10.86 20.91 16.87
C ASP A 296 12.04 21.01 15.89
N SER A 297 11.91 21.80 14.82
CA SER A 297 12.91 21.93 13.77
C SER A 297 14.24 22.57 14.21
N ASP A 298 14.33 23.11 15.43
CA ASP A 298 15.60 23.59 16.03
C ASP A 298 16.44 22.47 16.67
N ASP A 299 15.79 21.35 17.08
CA ASP A 299 16.41 20.20 17.75
C ASP A 299 16.46 18.96 16.81
N ASP A 300 16.16 19.14 15.51
CA ASP A 300 16.04 18.10 14.48
C ASP A 300 17.38 17.83 13.75
N ASP A 301 18.30 17.16 14.45
CA ASP A 301 19.61 16.72 13.93
C ASP A 301 19.53 15.74 12.71
N TRP A 302 18.33 15.31 12.24
CA TRP A 302 18.17 14.19 11.29
C TRP A 302 17.56 14.56 9.93
N MET A 303 16.65 15.54 9.86
CA MET A 303 16.21 16.19 8.61
C MET A 303 16.90 17.54 8.40
N MET A 304 17.14 18.29 9.48
CA MET A 304 17.42 19.73 9.45
C MET A 304 18.67 20.06 10.28
N GLU A 305 19.85 19.52 9.91
CA GLU A 305 21.12 19.60 10.68
C GLU A 305 21.53 21.05 11.10
N ASP A 306 21.16 22.07 10.33
CA ASP A 306 21.39 23.50 10.63
C ASP A 306 20.06 24.30 10.87
N GLY A 307 18.91 23.62 10.96
CA GLY A 307 17.57 24.22 11.12
C GLY A 307 16.73 24.25 9.83
N LEU A 308 15.53 24.86 9.89
CA LEU A 308 14.61 24.93 8.75
C LEU A 308 15.11 25.91 7.67
N GLU A 309 15.53 25.37 6.52
CA GLU A 309 15.88 26.12 5.31
C GLU A 309 15.17 25.53 4.08
N PHE A 310 14.70 26.39 3.15
CA PHE A 310 14.20 25.94 1.85
C PHE A 310 14.35 27.00 0.73
N GLU A 311 14.37 26.53 -0.52
CA GLU A 311 14.36 27.33 -1.74
C GLU A 311 13.18 26.84 -2.62
N ASN A 312 12.12 27.64 -2.78
CA ASN A 312 10.93 27.28 -3.58
C ASN A 312 10.79 28.18 -4.83
N ASP A 313 10.97 27.59 -6.02
CA ASP A 313 10.72 28.26 -7.30
C ASP A 313 9.21 28.41 -7.59
N PHE A 314 8.78 29.64 -7.92
CA PHE A 314 7.44 29.94 -8.45
C PHE A 314 7.57 30.56 -9.85
N SER A 315 7.30 29.77 -10.88
CA SER A 315 7.27 30.22 -12.29
C SER A 315 5.83 30.56 -12.70
N PHE A 316 5.62 31.70 -13.36
CA PHE A 316 4.28 32.17 -13.77
C PHE A 316 4.09 32.04 -15.28
N GLY A 317 3.06 31.29 -15.68
CA GLY A 317 2.68 31.05 -17.08
C GLY A 317 1.81 32.16 -17.67
N ASP A 318 0.93 31.79 -18.59
CA ASP A 318 0.00 32.75 -19.21
C ASP A 318 -1.22 33.01 -18.29
N GLN A 319 -2.06 33.97 -18.67
CA GLN A 319 -3.30 34.32 -17.96
C GLN A 319 -4.52 33.83 -18.73
N GLN A 320 -5.42 33.16 -18.01
CA GLN A 320 -6.63 32.55 -18.55
C GLN A 320 -7.87 32.98 -17.75
N THR A 321 -9.02 33.08 -18.44
CA THR A 321 -10.32 33.24 -17.80
C THR A 321 -10.87 31.85 -17.48
N ILE A 322 -11.12 31.57 -16.20
CA ILE A 322 -11.66 30.28 -15.74
C ILE A 322 -13.03 30.43 -15.08
N THR A 323 -13.87 29.41 -15.17
CA THR A 323 -15.10 29.27 -14.36
C THR A 323 -14.78 28.71 -12.98
N ILE A 324 -15.37 29.28 -11.92
CA ILE A 324 -15.13 28.89 -10.51
C ILE A 324 -16.40 28.51 -9.73
N ASP A 325 -17.58 28.54 -10.37
CA ASP A 325 -18.83 28.02 -9.79
C ASP A 325 -19.80 27.49 -10.86
N ASP A 326 -20.78 26.68 -10.46
CA ASP A 326 -21.91 26.23 -11.30
C ASP A 326 -22.80 27.36 -11.85
N GLY A 327 -22.71 28.56 -11.24
CA GLY A 327 -23.38 29.77 -11.71
C GLY A 327 -22.78 30.34 -13.00
N GLY A 328 -21.57 29.91 -13.38
CA GLY A 328 -20.78 30.47 -14.48
C GLY A 328 -20.08 31.78 -14.10
N THR A 329 -19.75 31.98 -12.82
CA THR A 329 -18.86 33.04 -12.35
C THR A 329 -17.43 32.74 -12.81
N THR A 330 -16.73 33.77 -13.29
CA THR A 330 -15.39 33.64 -13.84
C THR A 330 -14.40 34.62 -13.20
N THR A 331 -13.21 34.12 -12.83
CA THR A 331 -12.06 34.96 -12.43
C THR A 331 -10.97 34.92 -13.51
N THR A 332 -10.03 35.87 -13.46
CA THR A 332 -8.74 35.72 -14.16
C THR A 332 -7.80 34.92 -13.27
N ALA A 333 -7.33 33.76 -13.74
CA ALA A 333 -6.24 33.02 -13.12
C ALA A 333 -4.94 33.24 -13.91
N THR A 334 -3.80 33.03 -13.25
CA THR A 334 -2.49 32.87 -13.87
C THR A 334 -2.02 31.45 -13.60
N GLU A 335 -1.48 30.78 -14.61
CA GLU A 335 -0.80 29.49 -14.41
C GLU A 335 0.41 29.67 -13.49
N VAL A 336 0.60 28.75 -12.54
CA VAL A 336 1.78 28.67 -11.68
C VAL A 336 2.29 27.24 -11.69
N THR A 337 3.57 27.06 -11.99
CA THR A 337 4.23 25.76 -11.92
C THR A 337 4.68 25.49 -10.48
N SER A 338 3.73 25.09 -9.63
CA SER A 338 3.91 24.77 -8.21
C SER A 338 2.80 23.83 -7.71
N ASP A 339 2.87 23.43 -6.44
CA ASP A 339 1.72 22.88 -5.72
C ASP A 339 0.54 23.87 -5.75
N PRO A 340 -0.73 23.41 -5.77
CA PRO A 340 -1.92 24.27 -5.80
C PRO A 340 -2.36 24.71 -4.39
N TYR A 341 -1.42 24.77 -3.44
CA TYR A 341 -1.66 24.98 -2.01
C TYR A 341 -1.02 26.28 -1.51
N PRO A 342 -1.57 26.93 -0.47
CA PRO A 342 -0.99 28.12 0.15
C PRO A 342 0.53 28.01 0.43
N PRO A 343 1.31 29.11 0.26
CA PRO A 343 2.76 29.03 0.33
C PRO A 343 3.30 28.53 1.69
N GLY A 344 3.96 27.38 1.67
CA GLY A 344 4.54 26.73 2.86
C GLY A 344 3.68 25.61 3.45
N MET A 345 2.47 25.38 2.92
CA MET A 345 1.60 24.29 3.36
C MET A 345 2.25 22.91 3.15
N SER A 346 2.72 22.61 1.93
CA SER A 346 3.37 21.32 1.63
C SER A 346 4.64 21.06 2.45
N ILE A 347 5.35 22.11 2.90
CA ILE A 347 6.52 21.99 3.78
C ILE A 347 6.11 21.63 5.21
N MET A 348 5.18 22.38 5.82
CA MET A 348 4.68 22.03 7.17
C MET A 348 4.10 20.62 7.20
N LEU A 349 3.36 20.27 6.15
CA LEU A 349 2.68 19.00 5.95
C LEU A 349 3.67 17.84 5.82
N GLY A 350 4.60 17.89 4.86
CA GLY A 350 5.62 16.87 4.70
C GLY A 350 6.51 16.70 5.93
N TYR A 351 6.89 17.80 6.60
CA TYR A 351 7.70 17.74 7.82
C TYR A 351 6.94 17.14 9.02
N SER A 352 5.66 17.50 9.20
CA SER A 352 4.83 16.97 10.28
C SER A 352 4.52 15.49 10.08
N PHE A 353 4.25 15.08 8.83
CA PHE A 353 3.98 13.68 8.48
C PHE A 353 5.22 12.81 8.60
N ALA A 354 6.39 13.26 8.13
CA ALA A 354 7.62 12.51 8.30
C ALA A 354 7.93 12.22 9.78
N ASN A 355 7.78 13.21 10.66
CA ASN A 355 7.96 13.05 12.11
C ASN A 355 6.96 12.06 12.73
N ALA A 356 5.70 12.06 12.29
CA ALA A 356 4.67 11.15 12.79
C ALA A 356 4.79 9.71 12.25
N ILE A 357 5.33 9.53 11.04
CA ILE A 357 5.48 8.22 10.39
C ILE A 357 6.57 7.38 11.05
N MET A 358 7.74 7.95 11.38
CA MET A 358 8.80 7.19 12.07
C MET A 358 8.60 7.13 13.59
N GLY A 359 7.76 8.00 14.14
CA GLY A 359 7.45 8.06 15.56
C GLY A 359 8.59 8.59 16.44
N SER A 360 8.48 8.30 17.73
CA SER A 360 9.25 8.90 18.82
C SER A 360 10.66 8.34 18.99
N GLY A 361 10.95 7.19 18.37
CA GLY A 361 12.15 6.39 18.61
C GLY A 361 12.21 5.74 20.00
N ASP A 362 11.19 5.92 20.84
CA ASP A 362 11.04 5.28 22.17
C ASP A 362 10.18 3.99 22.10
N GLN A 363 9.41 3.77 21.02
CA GLN A 363 8.71 2.52 20.72
C GLN A 363 9.45 1.69 19.64
N THR A 364 9.23 0.37 19.65
CA THR A 364 9.59 -0.53 18.54
C THR A 364 8.69 -0.22 17.34
N THR A 365 9.22 -0.18 16.11
CA THR A 365 8.38 0.01 14.91
C THR A 365 7.62 -1.27 14.54
N ALA A 366 6.51 -1.18 13.79
CA ALA A 366 5.79 -2.36 13.30
C ALA A 366 6.69 -3.29 12.46
N ALA A 367 7.61 -2.73 11.66
CA ALA A 367 8.57 -3.50 10.89
C ALA A 367 9.58 -4.29 11.77
N GLU A 368 9.99 -3.74 12.91
CA GLU A 368 10.86 -4.43 13.87
C GLU A 368 10.08 -5.48 14.68
N ALA A 369 8.86 -5.17 15.13
CA ALA A 369 8.00 -6.11 15.86
C ALA A 369 7.63 -7.32 14.99
N MET A 370 7.24 -7.08 13.73
CA MET A 370 7.01 -8.14 12.74
C MET A 370 8.27 -8.97 12.50
N ALA A 371 9.45 -8.35 12.43
CA ALA A 371 10.70 -9.09 12.25
C ALA A 371 11.08 -9.96 13.46
N GLU A 372 10.89 -9.47 14.70
CA GLU A 372 11.09 -10.28 15.92
C GLU A 372 10.07 -11.44 15.99
N ALA A 373 8.81 -11.20 15.61
CA ALA A 373 7.78 -12.23 15.55
C ALA A 373 8.10 -13.31 14.49
N LEU A 374 8.55 -12.91 13.30
CA LEU A 374 8.92 -13.80 12.21
C LEU A 374 10.21 -14.59 12.51
N GLU A 375 11.19 -14.01 13.22
CA GLU A 375 12.35 -14.74 13.75
C GLU A 375 11.91 -15.79 14.79
N SER A 376 10.99 -15.44 15.70
CA SER A 376 10.45 -16.40 16.68
C SER A 376 9.65 -17.55 16.06
N TRP A 377 8.86 -17.29 15.00
CA TRP A 377 8.18 -18.35 14.24
C TRP A 377 9.18 -19.23 13.49
N SER A 378 10.23 -18.63 12.89
CA SER A 378 11.29 -19.37 12.19
C SER A 378 12.10 -20.29 13.12
N GLU A 379 12.30 -19.91 14.39
CA GLU A 379 12.89 -20.82 15.39
C GLU A 379 11.96 -22.01 15.73
N ASP A 380 10.65 -21.77 15.92
CA ASP A 380 9.66 -22.83 16.28
C ASP A 380 9.37 -23.78 15.10
N ALA A 381 9.30 -23.23 13.88
CA ALA A 381 9.30 -24.00 12.63
C ALA A 381 10.57 -24.89 12.50
N GLY A 382 11.72 -24.36 12.92
CA GLY A 382 13.00 -25.08 12.96
C GLY A 382 13.07 -26.22 13.99
N GLU A 383 12.40 -26.11 15.15
CA GLU A 383 12.24 -27.22 16.10
C GLU A 383 11.17 -28.21 15.63
N THR A 384 10.13 -27.75 14.93
CA THR A 384 9.04 -28.58 14.41
C THR A 384 9.49 -29.49 13.25
N VAL A 385 10.34 -29.00 12.34
CA VAL A 385 10.91 -29.78 11.23
C VAL A 385 12.26 -30.42 11.61
N GLU A 386 12.39 -30.94 12.84
CA GLU A 386 13.52 -31.81 13.20
C GLU A 386 13.34 -33.20 12.53
N PHE A 387 14.00 -33.42 11.39
CA PHE A 387 14.15 -34.76 10.82
C PHE A 387 14.85 -35.67 11.84
N GLY A 388 14.12 -36.67 12.35
CA GLY A 388 14.59 -37.54 13.44
C GLY A 388 15.83 -38.37 13.07
N THR A 389 16.44 -39.06 14.02
CA THR A 389 17.66 -39.83 13.74
C THR A 389 17.39 -41.20 13.08
N PHE A 390 18.05 -41.45 11.97
CA PHE A 390 18.17 -42.78 11.36
C PHE A 390 19.30 -43.57 12.03
N VAL A 391 19.08 -44.88 12.20
CA VAL A 391 20.07 -45.78 12.82
C VAL A 391 20.59 -46.76 11.77
N CYS A 392 21.83 -46.54 11.35
CA CYS A 392 22.56 -47.38 10.40
C CYS A 392 22.58 -48.85 10.85
N ASP A 393 22.68 -49.79 9.90
CA ASP A 393 22.69 -51.25 10.21
C ASP A 393 23.95 -51.64 11.04
N ASN A 394 25.00 -50.80 11.02
CA ASN A 394 26.18 -50.91 11.88
C ASN A 394 25.98 -50.42 13.34
N GLY A 395 24.94 -49.63 13.62
CA GLY A 395 24.64 -49.01 14.92
C GLY A 395 25.18 -47.58 15.13
N GLU A 396 25.56 -46.91 14.06
CA GLU A 396 25.77 -45.45 13.97
C GLU A 396 24.43 -44.73 13.83
N GLU A 397 24.36 -43.46 14.25
CA GLU A 397 23.14 -42.65 14.23
C GLU A 397 23.42 -41.39 13.39
N ILE A 398 22.63 -41.16 12.34
CA ILE A 398 22.72 -40.02 11.41
C ILE A 398 21.38 -39.26 11.36
N PRO A 399 21.33 -38.03 10.83
CA PRO A 399 20.06 -37.35 10.51
C PRO A 399 19.25 -38.15 9.47
N ALA A 400 17.91 -38.17 9.55
CA ALA A 400 17.10 -38.94 8.57
C ALA A 400 16.97 -38.26 7.20
N ASP A 401 17.33 -36.99 7.08
CA ASP A 401 17.52 -36.28 5.82
C ASP A 401 18.76 -36.76 5.04
N TYR A 402 19.71 -37.45 5.70
CA TYR A 402 20.90 -38.05 5.10
C TYR A 402 20.66 -39.53 4.67
N VAL A 403 19.45 -39.85 4.19
CA VAL A 403 19.04 -41.25 3.91
C VAL A 403 18.50 -41.40 2.48
N ASN A 404 19.29 -42.01 1.60
CA ASN A 404 19.09 -42.03 0.14
C ASN A 404 19.31 -40.63 -0.51
N ASP A 405 20.22 -39.80 0.03
CA ASP A 405 20.60 -38.50 -0.54
C ASP A 405 21.61 -38.65 -1.71
N GLY A 406 22.34 -39.76 -1.75
CA GLY A 406 23.32 -40.12 -2.78
C GLY A 406 24.80 -40.17 -2.33
N GLU A 407 25.13 -39.85 -1.07
CA GLU A 407 26.48 -39.97 -0.49
C GLU A 407 26.53 -40.98 0.68
N ASP A 408 27.72 -41.55 0.95
CA ASP A 408 27.95 -42.68 1.87
C ASP A 408 28.27 -42.17 3.30
N ASP A 409 27.24 -41.75 4.05
CA ASP A 409 27.35 -41.05 5.36
C ASP A 409 27.31 -42.01 6.58
N CYS A 410 26.50 -43.07 6.55
CA CYS A 410 26.69 -44.24 7.42
C CYS A 410 28.01 -44.92 7.04
N SER A 411 28.87 -45.23 8.01
CA SER A 411 30.19 -45.87 7.78
C SER A 411 30.17 -47.28 7.13
N ASP A 412 29.01 -47.79 6.72
CA ASP A 412 28.81 -49.05 6.01
C ASP A 412 27.87 -49.01 4.79
N GLY A 413 27.37 -47.83 4.37
CA GLY A 413 26.44 -47.68 3.25
C GLY A 413 25.13 -48.43 3.49
N SER A 414 24.39 -48.02 4.52
CA SER A 414 23.12 -48.63 4.95
C SER A 414 21.93 -47.65 5.07
N ASP A 415 22.24 -46.36 5.07
CA ASP A 415 21.50 -45.25 4.49
C ASP A 415 21.25 -45.43 2.98
N GLU A 416 22.31 -45.67 2.21
CA GLU A 416 22.31 -45.65 0.75
C GLU A 416 21.91 -46.99 0.12
N GLY A 417 20.68 -47.05 -0.42
CA GLY A 417 20.28 -48.08 -1.37
C GLY A 417 19.05 -48.89 -1.02
N VAL A 418 18.02 -48.26 -0.43
CA VAL A 418 16.71 -48.91 -0.20
C VAL A 418 15.80 -48.71 -1.41
N ASP A 419 16.09 -49.46 -2.49
CA ASP A 419 15.40 -49.46 -3.82
C ASP A 419 13.88 -49.81 -3.77
N GLU A 420 13.26 -49.96 -2.59
CA GLU A 420 11.83 -50.23 -2.35
C GLU A 420 11.27 -49.53 -1.07
N VAL A 421 11.73 -48.33 -0.68
CA VAL A 421 10.87 -47.30 -0.04
C VAL A 421 11.43 -45.90 -0.38
N GLY A 422 11.03 -45.35 -1.53
CA GLY A 422 10.84 -43.89 -1.58
C GLY A 422 9.73 -43.51 -0.59
N SER A 423 9.65 -42.25 -0.14
CA SER A 423 8.58 -41.87 0.83
C SER A 423 7.18 -42.16 0.26
N GLU A 424 6.16 -42.31 1.11
CA GLU A 424 4.79 -42.58 0.61
C GLU A 424 4.36 -41.48 -0.39
N LEU A 425 4.77 -40.24 -0.12
CA LEU A 425 4.72 -39.08 -1.01
C LEU A 425 5.56 -39.23 -2.30
N GLU A 426 6.83 -39.64 -2.24
CA GLU A 426 7.68 -39.80 -3.45
C GLU A 426 7.11 -40.87 -4.40
N ASN A 427 6.63 -42.00 -3.88
CA ASN A 427 5.98 -43.02 -4.69
C ASN A 427 4.68 -42.49 -5.31
N ARG A 428 3.89 -41.71 -4.54
CA ARG A 428 2.66 -41.09 -5.02
C ARG A 428 2.94 -40.11 -6.16
N ALA A 429 3.90 -39.22 -5.98
CA ALA A 429 4.34 -38.25 -6.98
C ALA A 429 4.87 -38.94 -8.26
N MET A 430 5.63 -40.04 -8.14
CA MET A 430 6.04 -40.84 -9.30
C MET A 430 4.84 -41.50 -10.01
N ASN A 431 3.87 -42.05 -9.28
CA ASN A 431 2.72 -42.72 -9.86
C ASN A 431 1.79 -41.74 -10.61
N ILE A 432 1.57 -40.54 -10.05
CA ILE A 432 0.90 -39.43 -10.73
C ILE A 432 1.71 -39.01 -11.97
N GLY A 433 3.02 -38.79 -11.82
CA GLY A 433 3.92 -38.40 -12.91
C GLY A 433 3.96 -39.39 -14.08
N GLU A 434 3.89 -40.71 -13.83
CA GLU A 434 3.77 -41.71 -14.90
C GLU A 434 2.46 -41.56 -15.69
N ALA A 435 1.34 -41.24 -15.04
CA ALA A 435 0.06 -40.99 -15.73
C ALA A 435 0.15 -39.75 -16.64
N PHE A 436 0.74 -38.66 -16.16
CA PHE A 436 0.98 -37.45 -16.96
C PHE A 436 1.91 -37.71 -18.16
N VAL A 437 2.93 -38.56 -18.01
CA VAL A 437 3.85 -38.93 -19.10
C VAL A 437 3.23 -39.87 -20.14
N GLU A 438 2.23 -40.69 -19.78
CA GLU A 438 1.44 -41.48 -20.74
C GLU A 438 0.34 -40.68 -21.46
N SER A 439 -0.02 -39.49 -20.92
CA SER A 439 -1.11 -38.64 -21.40
C SER A 439 -0.74 -37.71 -22.56
N ASP A 440 -1.75 -36.99 -23.07
CA ASP A 440 -1.53 -35.90 -24.03
C ASP A 440 -1.05 -34.56 -23.40
N PHE A 441 -0.90 -34.45 -22.06
CA PHE A 441 -0.57 -33.20 -21.33
C PHE A 441 0.60 -32.39 -21.92
N LEU A 442 1.77 -33.02 -22.06
CA LEU A 442 2.98 -32.36 -22.55
C LEU A 442 2.81 -31.84 -23.98
N LYS A 443 2.00 -32.51 -24.79
CA LYS A 443 1.65 -32.10 -26.16
C LYS A 443 0.63 -30.96 -26.15
N ASN A 444 -0.29 -30.94 -25.18
CA ASN A 444 -1.19 -29.81 -24.98
C ASN A 444 -0.39 -28.58 -24.54
N MET A 445 0.58 -28.70 -23.62
CA MET A 445 1.49 -27.59 -23.26
C MET A 445 2.29 -27.07 -24.46
N GLU A 446 2.86 -27.96 -25.29
CA GLU A 446 3.55 -27.59 -26.53
C GLU A 446 2.61 -26.84 -27.50
N THR A 447 1.37 -27.33 -27.65
CA THR A 447 0.33 -26.71 -28.48
C THR A 447 -0.09 -25.34 -27.94
N PHE A 448 -0.22 -25.18 -26.62
CA PHE A 448 -0.54 -23.91 -25.97
C PHE A 448 0.58 -22.90 -26.20
N GLY A 449 1.84 -23.28 -25.96
CA GLY A 449 3.00 -22.40 -26.19
C GLY A 449 3.15 -21.96 -27.65
N GLU A 450 2.96 -22.87 -28.62
CA GLU A 450 2.95 -22.50 -30.05
C GLU A 450 1.78 -21.57 -30.40
N ARG A 451 0.59 -21.82 -29.85
CA ARG A 451 -0.63 -21.04 -30.13
C ARG A 451 -0.56 -19.65 -29.51
N LEU A 452 -0.27 -19.56 -28.22
CA LEU A 452 -0.11 -18.31 -27.46
C LEU A 452 1.00 -17.46 -28.08
N GLY A 453 2.16 -18.04 -28.42
CA GLY A 453 3.23 -17.30 -29.11
C GLY A 453 2.76 -16.69 -30.43
N SER A 454 1.96 -17.42 -31.22
CA SER A 454 1.39 -16.93 -32.48
C SER A 454 0.32 -15.85 -32.31
N GLU A 455 -0.38 -15.77 -31.18
CA GLU A 455 -1.31 -14.67 -30.91
C GLU A 455 -0.58 -13.46 -30.29
N MET A 456 0.43 -13.69 -29.45
CA MET A 456 1.28 -12.61 -28.92
C MET A 456 2.12 -11.90 -30.00
N GLU A 457 2.42 -12.57 -31.13
CA GLU A 457 2.97 -11.91 -32.33
C GLU A 457 2.06 -10.78 -32.86
N LYS A 458 0.75 -10.77 -32.60
CA LYS A 458 -0.15 -9.65 -32.96
C LYS A 458 0.24 -8.35 -32.23
N TYR A 459 0.59 -8.47 -30.96
CA TYR A 459 0.83 -7.35 -30.05
C TYR A 459 2.31 -6.91 -30.04
N GLN A 460 3.23 -7.75 -30.54
CA GLN A 460 4.66 -7.43 -30.62
C GLN A 460 4.98 -6.19 -31.46
N ASP A 461 4.24 -5.95 -32.54
CA ASP A 461 4.37 -4.78 -33.43
C ASP A 461 3.36 -3.65 -33.07
N LEU A 462 2.71 -3.71 -31.90
CA LEU A 462 1.75 -2.67 -31.48
C LEU A 462 2.48 -1.38 -31.09
N GLU A 463 2.46 -0.38 -31.97
CA GLU A 463 2.84 0.99 -31.59
C GLU A 463 1.75 1.55 -30.65
N ILE A 464 2.10 1.79 -29.38
CA ILE A 464 1.20 2.39 -28.37
C ILE A 464 0.77 3.78 -28.86
N GLU A 465 -0.47 3.89 -29.35
CA GLU A 465 -1.08 5.14 -29.84
C GLU A 465 -1.55 5.99 -28.65
N LEU A 466 -0.58 6.53 -27.88
CA LEU A 466 -0.87 7.43 -26.78
C LEU A 466 -1.72 8.63 -27.26
N ALA A 467 -2.88 8.84 -26.63
CA ALA A 467 -3.78 9.95 -26.93
C ALA A 467 -3.09 11.32 -26.80
N TYR A 468 -2.16 11.42 -25.84
CA TYR A 468 -1.34 12.60 -25.57
C TYR A 468 0.15 12.19 -25.55
N VAL A 469 0.99 12.95 -26.25
CA VAL A 469 2.44 12.70 -26.37
C VAL A 469 3.30 13.73 -25.63
N GLY A 470 2.66 14.81 -25.18
CA GLY A 470 3.13 15.75 -24.19
C GLY A 470 1.97 16.12 -23.28
N GLY A 471 2.27 16.76 -22.17
CA GLY A 471 1.29 17.27 -21.23
C GLY A 471 1.98 18.13 -20.18
N ASP A 472 1.20 18.94 -19.48
CA ASP A 472 1.69 19.86 -18.45
C ASP A 472 0.67 19.97 -17.31
N TYR A 473 1.14 20.39 -16.14
CA TYR A 473 0.33 20.58 -14.95
C TYR A 473 0.61 21.96 -14.36
N ASN A 474 -0.44 22.75 -14.12
CA ASN A 474 -0.31 24.08 -13.52
C ASN A 474 -1.38 24.30 -12.45
N ALA A 475 -0.96 24.86 -11.31
CA ALA A 475 -1.86 25.45 -10.34
C ALA A 475 -2.41 26.79 -10.88
N LEU A 476 -3.61 27.19 -10.45
CA LEU A 476 -4.30 28.37 -10.97
C LEU A 476 -4.39 29.46 -9.90
N TRP A 477 -3.55 30.49 -9.95
CA TRP A 477 -3.56 31.57 -8.95
C TRP A 477 -4.43 32.76 -9.38
N SER A 478 -5.39 33.17 -8.55
CA SER A 478 -6.17 34.40 -8.77
C SER A 478 -5.67 35.56 -7.92
N ASN A 479 -5.21 36.62 -8.59
CA ASN A 479 -4.85 37.90 -7.98
C ASN A 479 -6.08 38.67 -7.44
N GLU A 480 -7.31 38.27 -7.79
CA GLU A 480 -8.55 38.85 -7.25
C GLU A 480 -8.87 38.29 -5.85
N HIS A 481 -8.65 36.98 -5.67
CA HIS A 481 -8.90 36.27 -4.41
C HIS A 481 -7.64 36.01 -3.56
N SER A 482 -6.45 36.37 -4.08
CA SER A 482 -5.12 36.17 -3.47
C SER A 482 -4.87 34.73 -3.02
N ARG A 483 -5.32 33.75 -3.80
CA ARG A 483 -5.25 32.32 -3.51
C ARG A 483 -5.26 31.48 -4.78
N TYR A 484 -5.02 30.19 -4.63
CA TYR A 484 -5.28 29.22 -5.70
C TYR A 484 -6.79 28.99 -5.87
N VAL A 485 -7.22 28.84 -7.10
CA VAL A 485 -8.64 28.74 -7.50
C VAL A 485 -8.86 27.53 -8.42
N GLY A 486 -8.03 26.50 -8.23
CA GLY A 486 -8.04 25.26 -9.00
C GLY A 486 -6.65 24.80 -9.46
N MET A 487 -6.67 23.70 -10.20
CA MET A 487 -5.53 23.13 -10.93
C MET A 487 -5.96 22.81 -12.37
N GLN A 488 -5.01 22.61 -13.28
CA GLN A 488 -5.30 22.23 -14.67
C GLN A 488 -4.26 21.26 -15.22
N LEU A 489 -4.73 20.15 -15.79
CA LEU A 489 -3.95 19.16 -16.51
C LEU A 489 -4.14 19.35 -18.01
N ILE A 490 -3.06 19.65 -18.72
CA ILE A 490 -3.06 19.99 -20.15
C ILE A 490 -2.49 18.81 -20.94
N GLY A 491 -3.13 18.46 -22.07
CA GLY A 491 -2.69 17.37 -22.97
C GLY A 491 -2.30 17.85 -24.36
N GLU A 492 -1.07 17.56 -24.81
CA GLU A 492 -0.60 17.81 -26.18
C GLU A 492 -0.74 16.55 -27.06
N THR A 493 -1.54 16.66 -28.13
CA THR A 493 -1.70 15.63 -29.16
C THR A 493 -0.52 15.59 -30.16
N GLU A 494 -0.28 14.47 -30.86
CA GLU A 494 0.77 14.38 -31.91
C GLU A 494 0.69 15.46 -33.02
N ALA A 495 -0.49 16.07 -33.19
CA ALA A 495 -0.71 17.15 -34.14
C ALA A 495 -0.31 18.54 -33.61
N GLY A 496 0.16 18.67 -32.36
CA GLY A 496 0.52 19.94 -31.72
C GLY A 496 -0.68 20.80 -31.37
N ASN A 497 -1.76 20.19 -30.87
CA ASN A 497 -2.89 20.90 -30.27
C ASN A 497 -3.00 20.51 -28.80
N GLU A 498 -3.17 21.52 -27.96
CA GLU A 498 -3.32 21.43 -26.50
C GLU A 498 -4.81 21.45 -26.11
N TYR A 499 -5.15 20.69 -25.07
CA TYR A 499 -6.50 20.54 -24.53
C TYR A 499 -6.44 20.58 -23.01
N SER A 500 -7.46 21.13 -22.36
CA SER A 500 -7.68 20.86 -20.93
C SER A 500 -8.23 19.43 -20.83
N ILE A 501 -7.49 18.53 -20.18
CA ILE A 501 -7.94 17.17 -19.86
C ILE A 501 -8.77 17.22 -18.58
N LEU A 502 -8.26 17.90 -17.56
CA LEU A 502 -8.85 18.05 -16.24
C LEU A 502 -8.62 19.48 -15.72
N GLY A 503 -9.56 20.02 -14.96
CA GLY A 503 -9.54 21.39 -14.45
C GLY A 503 -10.79 22.18 -14.85
N PRO A 504 -10.88 23.47 -14.45
CA PRO A 504 -12.05 24.29 -14.72
C PRO A 504 -12.19 24.64 -16.22
N GLU A 505 -13.41 24.98 -16.66
CA GLU A 505 -13.63 25.52 -18.01
C GLU A 505 -12.80 26.78 -18.22
N THR A 506 -11.95 26.78 -19.25
CA THR A 506 -11.02 27.87 -19.58
C THR A 506 -11.28 28.49 -20.96
N ASP A 507 -10.84 29.73 -21.18
CA ASP A 507 -10.79 30.38 -22.50
C ASP A 507 -9.44 30.27 -23.23
N ALA A 508 -8.40 29.73 -22.58
CA ALA A 508 -7.07 29.52 -23.16
C ALA A 508 -6.98 28.20 -23.93
N TYR A 509 -7.39 27.09 -23.32
CA TYR A 509 -7.32 25.74 -23.89
C TYR A 509 -8.65 25.25 -24.43
N ASN A 510 -8.64 24.14 -25.18
CA ASN A 510 -9.86 23.51 -25.65
C ASN A 510 -10.39 22.50 -24.63
N ASN A 511 -11.48 22.82 -23.93
CA ASN A 511 -12.18 21.97 -22.94
C ASN A 511 -12.92 20.76 -23.58
N ASN A 512 -12.55 20.35 -24.79
CA ASN A 512 -13.13 19.20 -25.50
C ASN A 512 -11.96 18.32 -25.99
N PRO A 513 -11.27 17.61 -25.07
CA PRO A 513 -10.21 16.66 -25.40
C PRO A 513 -10.68 15.57 -26.38
N PRO A 514 -9.81 15.06 -27.27
CA PRO A 514 -10.16 14.00 -28.22
C PRO A 514 -10.39 12.63 -27.54
N THR A 515 -9.73 12.41 -26.41
CA THR A 515 -9.89 11.26 -25.51
C THR A 515 -10.18 11.81 -24.12
N GLN A 516 -11.37 11.54 -23.59
CA GLN A 516 -11.71 11.84 -22.20
C GLN A 516 -11.29 10.67 -21.29
N THR A 517 -10.96 10.98 -20.05
CA THR A 517 -10.86 10.05 -18.94
C THR A 517 -12.14 10.12 -18.10
N HIS A 518 -12.31 9.20 -17.15
CA HIS A 518 -13.40 9.21 -16.17
C HIS A 518 -13.09 10.06 -14.91
N LEU A 519 -12.00 10.84 -14.95
CA LEU A 519 -11.71 11.87 -13.95
C LEU A 519 -12.71 13.03 -14.07
N VAL A 520 -13.40 13.34 -12.98
CA VAL A 520 -14.35 14.47 -12.87
C VAL A 520 -13.65 15.64 -12.20
N TYR A 521 -13.95 16.88 -12.63
CA TYR A 521 -13.52 18.11 -11.97
C TYR A 521 -14.72 18.91 -11.48
N LEU A 522 -14.69 19.38 -10.24
CA LEU A 522 -15.79 20.08 -9.56
C LEU A 522 -15.33 21.48 -9.09
N VAL A 523 -16.27 22.43 -9.03
CA VAL A 523 -16.04 23.82 -8.57
C VAL A 523 -17.27 24.39 -7.86
N GLY A 524 -17.09 25.17 -6.79
CA GLY A 524 -18.17 25.80 -6.01
C GLY A 524 -19.15 24.81 -5.38
N GLU A 525 -20.45 25.10 -5.41
CA GLU A 525 -21.52 24.32 -4.74
C GLU A 525 -21.47 22.81 -5.06
N ALA A 526 -21.05 22.40 -6.26
CA ALA A 526 -20.84 20.99 -6.59
C ALA A 526 -19.61 20.34 -5.91
N ALA A 527 -18.53 21.09 -5.68
CA ALA A 527 -17.39 20.64 -4.89
C ALA A 527 -17.73 20.61 -3.40
N ASP A 528 -18.31 21.69 -2.87
CA ASP A 528 -18.74 21.80 -1.46
C ASP A 528 -19.61 20.59 -1.06
N VAL A 529 -20.64 20.29 -1.86
CA VAL A 529 -21.58 19.19 -1.60
C VAL A 529 -20.92 17.82 -1.79
N ALA A 530 -19.86 17.69 -2.60
CA ALA A 530 -19.16 16.42 -2.76
C ALA A 530 -18.19 16.16 -1.59
N GLU A 531 -17.52 17.21 -1.09
CA GLU A 531 -16.72 17.22 0.15
C GLU A 531 -17.59 16.87 1.37
N ASP A 532 -18.74 17.54 1.55
CA ASP A 532 -19.78 17.28 2.59
C ASP A 532 -20.25 15.81 2.68
N ASN A 533 -20.20 15.08 1.54
CA ASN A 533 -20.54 13.65 1.49
C ASN A 533 -19.32 12.74 1.68
N ALA A 534 -18.13 13.17 1.24
CA ALA A 534 -16.89 12.42 1.34
C ALA A 534 -16.28 12.45 2.75
N GLU A 535 -16.48 13.54 3.53
CA GLU A 535 -16.08 13.63 4.94
C GLU A 535 -16.46 12.36 5.72
N LEU A 536 -17.68 11.87 5.50
CA LEU A 536 -18.31 10.79 6.26
C LEU A 536 -17.78 9.40 5.93
N ALA A 537 -17.18 9.20 4.76
CA ALA A 537 -16.69 7.91 4.29
C ALA A 537 -15.24 7.74 4.74
N VAL A 538 -15.01 6.95 5.78
CA VAL A 538 -13.70 6.84 6.45
C VAL A 538 -13.18 5.40 6.61
N THR A 539 -13.87 4.41 6.07
CA THR A 539 -13.44 3.00 6.04
C THR A 539 -13.48 2.45 4.62
N ILE A 540 -12.84 1.30 4.39
CA ILE A 540 -12.79 0.68 3.06
C ILE A 540 -14.18 0.29 2.55
N GLU A 541 -15.13 -0.09 3.42
CA GLU A 541 -16.47 -0.48 3.00
C GLU A 541 -17.39 0.71 2.64
N ASP A 542 -17.09 1.92 3.10
CA ASP A 542 -17.76 3.14 2.66
C ASP A 542 -17.18 3.65 1.32
N LEU A 543 -15.86 3.50 1.11
CA LEU A 543 -15.14 4.03 -0.06
C LEU A 543 -15.09 3.06 -1.25
N ALA A 544 -15.06 1.75 -0.97
CA ALA A 544 -15.15 0.67 -1.94
C ALA A 544 -16.17 -0.39 -1.49
N PRO A 545 -17.48 -0.06 -1.50
CA PRO A 545 -18.48 -0.96 -0.94
C PRO A 545 -18.58 -2.25 -1.75
N VAL A 546 -18.46 -3.40 -1.07
CA VAL A 546 -18.52 -4.76 -1.68
C VAL A 546 -19.76 -4.95 -2.57
N ALA A 547 -20.87 -4.26 -2.29
CA ALA A 547 -22.08 -4.26 -3.13
C ALA A 547 -21.92 -3.62 -4.53
N GLN A 548 -20.77 -2.98 -4.80
CA GLN A 548 -20.34 -2.43 -6.09
C GLN A 548 -19.19 -3.25 -6.71
N HIS A 549 -18.57 -4.14 -5.93
CA HIS A 549 -17.45 -5.00 -6.31
C HIS A 549 -17.98 -6.37 -6.75
N ASP A 550 -18.37 -6.53 -8.02
CA ASP A 550 -19.04 -7.75 -8.50
C ASP A 550 -18.09 -8.93 -8.73
N VAL A 551 -17.52 -9.44 -7.63
CA VAL A 551 -16.72 -10.67 -7.58
C VAL A 551 -17.54 -11.94 -7.87
N SER A 552 -18.85 -11.86 -8.16
CA SER A 552 -19.70 -13.04 -8.40
C SER A 552 -19.17 -13.96 -9.50
N ALA A 553 -18.57 -13.41 -10.55
CA ALA A 553 -17.96 -14.18 -11.63
C ALA A 553 -16.67 -14.88 -11.18
N VAL A 554 -15.91 -14.25 -10.28
CA VAL A 554 -14.68 -14.80 -9.70
C VAL A 554 -15.04 -15.94 -8.75
N ILE A 555 -16.00 -15.74 -7.84
CA ILE A 555 -16.50 -16.78 -6.93
C ILE A 555 -17.17 -17.94 -7.68
N GLU A 556 -17.97 -17.70 -8.74
CA GLU A 556 -18.58 -18.77 -9.54
C GLU A 556 -17.51 -19.61 -10.27
N ALA A 557 -16.35 -19.04 -10.59
CA ALA A 557 -15.21 -19.77 -11.13
C ALA A 557 -14.42 -20.51 -10.03
N LEU A 558 -13.98 -19.80 -8.97
CA LEU A 558 -13.16 -20.33 -7.87
C LEU A 558 -13.88 -21.43 -7.07
N GLY A 559 -15.21 -21.40 -7.01
CA GLY A 559 -16.04 -22.51 -6.56
C GLY A 559 -15.97 -22.78 -5.06
N ILE A 560 -15.07 -23.67 -4.63
CA ILE A 560 -14.76 -23.94 -3.22
C ILE A 560 -13.37 -23.41 -2.81
N HIS A 561 -12.58 -22.95 -3.77
CA HIS A 561 -11.23 -22.38 -3.62
C HIS A 561 -11.27 -20.84 -3.74
N ALA A 562 -12.41 -20.26 -3.36
CA ALA A 562 -12.54 -18.82 -3.17
C ALA A 562 -12.15 -18.50 -1.72
N PRO A 563 -11.19 -17.60 -1.45
CA PRO A 563 -10.87 -17.14 -0.10
C PRO A 563 -12.13 -16.75 0.69
N GLU A 564 -12.20 -17.06 1.99
CA GLU A 564 -13.40 -16.77 2.80
C GLU A 564 -13.74 -15.27 2.81
N GLU A 565 -12.71 -14.42 2.69
CA GLU A 565 -12.77 -12.97 2.54
C GLU A 565 -13.60 -12.54 1.31
N MET A 566 -13.23 -13.04 0.11
CA MET A 566 -13.98 -12.82 -1.14
C MET A 566 -15.45 -13.30 -1.05
N VAL A 567 -15.74 -14.27 -0.19
CA VAL A 567 -17.06 -14.95 -0.10
C VAL A 567 -18.01 -14.28 0.93
N SER A 568 -17.55 -13.27 1.67
CA SER A 568 -18.14 -12.80 2.93
C SER A 568 -19.44 -11.94 2.86
N ASP A 569 -20.57 -12.49 2.38
CA ASP A 569 -21.87 -11.78 2.43
C ASP A 569 -22.51 -11.74 3.85
N ASN A 570 -22.34 -10.60 4.54
CA ASN A 570 -23.20 -10.10 5.62
C ASN A 570 -23.48 -11.06 6.81
N SER A 571 -22.45 -11.52 7.53
CA SER A 571 -22.65 -12.22 8.82
C SER A 571 -21.82 -11.75 10.02
N GLN A 572 -21.73 -10.42 10.21
CA GLN A 572 -21.57 -9.77 11.53
C GLN A 572 -20.55 -10.45 12.47
N SER A 573 -19.27 -10.29 12.16
CA SER A 573 -18.22 -10.19 13.18
C SER A 573 -18.52 -9.02 14.14
N ASP A 574 -18.05 -9.11 15.38
CA ASP A 574 -18.01 -7.95 16.28
C ASP A 574 -16.76 -7.13 15.90
N GLY A 575 -16.94 -5.84 15.58
CA GLY A 575 -15.92 -5.06 14.87
C GLY A 575 -14.72 -4.63 15.72
N GLU A 576 -13.53 -4.82 15.15
CA GLU A 576 -12.26 -4.19 15.52
C GLU A 576 -11.71 -3.54 14.22
N ASN A 577 -10.96 -2.46 14.33
CA ASN A 577 -10.61 -1.58 13.19
C ASN A 577 -9.49 -2.17 12.30
N SER A 578 -9.72 -2.24 10.99
CA SER A 578 -8.74 -2.47 9.93
C SER A 578 -8.33 -1.13 9.29
N ASP A 579 -7.06 -0.74 9.45
CA ASP A 579 -6.54 0.61 9.14
C ASP A 579 -5.03 0.51 8.81
N SER A 580 -4.60 0.95 7.63
CA SER A 580 -3.54 0.27 6.86
C SER A 580 -2.26 1.09 6.37
N SER A 581 -1.44 0.54 5.44
CA SER A 581 0.02 0.67 5.05
C SER A 581 0.99 1.86 5.16
N PHE A 582 2.29 1.46 5.02
CA PHE A 582 3.34 2.09 4.18
C PHE A 582 4.29 0.96 3.64
N SER A 583 4.92 0.91 2.43
CA SER A 583 4.99 1.74 1.21
C SER A 583 5.58 0.96 -0.04
N SER A 584 5.72 1.61 -1.21
CA SER A 584 5.70 1.00 -2.57
C SER A 584 6.92 0.21 -3.12
N LEU A 585 8.05 0.06 -2.42
CA LEU A 585 9.14 -0.80 -2.93
C LEU A 585 8.82 -2.30 -2.73
N ALA A 586 7.95 -2.63 -1.77
CA ALA A 586 7.56 -3.99 -1.44
C ALA A 586 6.77 -4.67 -2.57
N THR A 587 5.91 -3.96 -3.30
CA THR A 587 4.99 -4.55 -4.29
C THR A 587 5.72 -5.22 -5.46
N MET A 588 6.82 -4.62 -5.95
CA MET A 588 7.68 -5.26 -6.96
C MET A 588 8.47 -6.46 -6.40
N VAL A 589 8.72 -6.49 -5.09
CA VAL A 589 9.37 -7.61 -4.41
C VAL A 589 8.37 -8.74 -4.15
N ALA A 590 7.13 -8.47 -3.75
CA ALA A 590 6.08 -9.46 -3.54
C ALA A 590 5.74 -10.22 -4.84
N VAL A 591 5.36 -9.50 -5.91
CA VAL A 591 5.09 -10.12 -7.23
C VAL A 591 6.35 -10.79 -7.79
N GLY A 592 7.53 -10.20 -7.57
CA GLY A 592 8.82 -10.78 -7.94
C GLY A 592 9.14 -12.08 -7.19
N LEU A 593 8.80 -12.17 -5.91
CA LEU A 593 8.97 -13.35 -5.06
C LEU A 593 7.93 -14.41 -5.36
N GLY A 594 6.66 -14.07 -5.63
CA GLY A 594 5.64 -15.01 -6.08
C GLY A 594 6.05 -15.70 -7.38
N VAL A 595 6.49 -14.92 -8.38
CA VAL A 595 7.05 -15.49 -9.63
C VAL A 595 8.33 -16.28 -9.39
N LEU A 596 9.20 -15.86 -8.47
CA LEU A 596 10.41 -16.61 -8.11
C LEU A 596 10.08 -17.93 -7.42
N LEU A 597 9.11 -17.96 -6.50
CA LEU A 597 8.64 -19.14 -5.78
C LEU A 597 7.94 -20.12 -6.73
N VAL A 598 7.06 -19.65 -7.62
CA VAL A 598 6.47 -20.48 -8.68
C VAL A 598 7.56 -21.06 -9.59
N LEU A 599 8.60 -20.29 -9.95
CA LEU A 599 9.75 -20.81 -10.71
C LEU A 599 10.66 -21.77 -9.90
N ILE A 600 10.73 -21.63 -8.57
CA ILE A 600 11.44 -22.56 -7.68
C ILE A 600 10.66 -23.86 -7.50
N VAL A 601 9.33 -23.80 -7.31
CA VAL A 601 8.44 -24.97 -7.19
C VAL A 601 8.39 -25.73 -8.50
N LEU A 602 8.13 -25.05 -9.63
CA LEU A 602 8.23 -25.68 -10.96
C LEU A 602 9.66 -26.19 -11.24
N GLY A 603 10.69 -25.48 -10.76
CA GLY A 603 12.08 -25.92 -10.84
C GLY A 603 12.38 -27.19 -10.04
N ALA A 604 11.79 -27.33 -8.85
CA ALA A 604 11.93 -28.48 -7.97
C ALA A 604 11.15 -29.70 -8.51
N VAL A 605 9.91 -29.49 -8.96
CA VAL A 605 9.11 -30.52 -9.64
C VAL A 605 9.81 -31.00 -10.91
N VAL A 606 10.37 -30.10 -11.73
CA VAL A 606 11.16 -30.48 -12.92
C VAL A 606 12.50 -31.13 -12.56
N MET A 607 13.17 -30.74 -11.47
CA MET A 607 14.35 -31.44 -10.95
C MET A 607 14.02 -32.89 -10.57
N LEU A 608 12.95 -33.11 -9.80
CA LEU A 608 12.47 -34.43 -9.39
C LEU A 608 12.11 -35.31 -10.61
N VAL A 609 11.35 -34.76 -11.56
CA VAL A 609 10.89 -35.48 -12.76
C VAL A 609 12.01 -35.76 -13.78
N VAL A 610 13.01 -34.87 -13.91
CA VAL A 610 14.06 -35.00 -14.95
C VAL A 610 15.36 -35.62 -14.42
N GLY A 611 15.67 -35.48 -13.13
CA GLY A 611 16.98 -35.81 -12.54
C GLY A 611 17.45 -37.25 -12.73
N ARG A 612 16.53 -38.24 -12.64
CA ARG A 612 16.89 -39.67 -12.67
C ARG A 612 17.24 -40.25 -14.06
N ASN A 613 16.99 -39.56 -15.18
CA ASN A 613 16.89 -40.22 -16.50
C ASN A 613 17.96 -39.88 -17.57
N ARG A 614 19.15 -39.39 -17.19
CA ARG A 614 20.26 -39.12 -18.14
C ARG A 614 21.65 -39.66 -17.73
N GLY A 615 21.73 -40.99 -17.61
CA GLY A 615 23.00 -41.72 -17.66
C GLY A 615 23.68 -41.69 -19.04
N GLY A 616 24.20 -40.54 -19.47
CA GLY A 616 24.94 -40.41 -20.73
C GLY A 616 25.37 -38.99 -21.09
N SER A 617 26.68 -38.80 -21.31
CA SER A 617 27.25 -37.50 -21.69
C SER A 617 26.83 -37.05 -23.10
N GLY A 618 26.24 -35.86 -23.19
CA GLY A 618 26.00 -35.15 -24.45
C GLY A 618 25.66 -33.69 -24.18
N ASP A 619 26.46 -32.76 -24.72
CA ASP A 619 26.31 -31.33 -24.48
C ASP A 619 24.95 -30.81 -25.00
N VAL A 620 24.21 -30.09 -24.16
CA VAL A 620 23.08 -29.24 -24.56
C VAL A 620 23.41 -27.82 -24.11
N ASP A 621 23.65 -26.96 -25.10
CA ASP A 621 24.23 -25.62 -24.91
C ASP A 621 23.17 -24.58 -24.59
N TRP A 622 22.74 -24.53 -23.32
CA TRP A 622 21.86 -23.48 -22.78
C TRP A 622 22.63 -22.17 -22.56
N ASN A 623 22.95 -21.49 -23.67
CA ASN A 623 23.63 -20.19 -23.66
C ASN A 623 22.62 -19.04 -23.35
N ALA A 624 22.13 -19.00 -22.11
CA ALA A 624 21.52 -17.81 -21.53
C ALA A 624 22.62 -16.92 -20.90
N PRO A 625 22.63 -15.59 -21.13
CA PRO A 625 23.78 -14.75 -20.79
C PRO A 625 23.82 -14.34 -19.31
N ALA A 626 24.39 -15.20 -18.47
CA ALA A 626 24.80 -14.82 -17.11
C ALA A 626 26.13 -14.04 -17.13
N ASP A 627 26.07 -12.70 -17.12
CA ASP A 627 27.24 -11.83 -16.89
C ASP A 627 26.93 -10.66 -15.93
N PRO A 628 26.90 -10.91 -14.61
CA PRO A 628 26.58 -9.90 -13.60
C PRO A 628 27.76 -8.95 -13.29
N GLN A 629 28.46 -8.41 -14.31
CA GLN A 629 29.55 -7.43 -14.13
C GLN A 629 29.58 -6.29 -15.15
N SER A 630 28.70 -5.28 -15.02
CA SER A 630 28.97 -3.94 -15.59
C SER A 630 28.27 -2.73 -14.95
N PHE A 631 28.24 -2.62 -13.62
CA PHE A 631 28.09 -1.32 -12.95
C PHE A 631 29.18 -1.09 -11.89
N SER A 632 30.23 -0.36 -12.29
CA SER A 632 31.41 -0.08 -11.46
C SER A 632 31.33 1.31 -10.81
N SER A 633 30.97 1.37 -9.53
CA SER A 633 30.93 2.59 -8.72
C SER A 633 32.33 3.00 -8.20
N GLU A 634 33.28 3.28 -9.12
CA GLU A 634 34.59 3.85 -8.73
C GLU A 634 34.48 5.33 -8.32
N GLN A 635 34.14 5.62 -7.05
CA GLN A 635 34.79 6.68 -6.24
C GLN A 635 34.33 6.73 -4.76
N GLN A 636 34.65 5.70 -3.97
CA GLN A 636 34.73 5.87 -2.52
C GLN A 636 35.94 6.74 -2.16
N HIS A 637 35.72 7.89 -1.52
CA HIS A 637 36.78 8.64 -0.84
C HIS A 637 36.93 8.15 0.61
N SER A 638 38.17 8.03 1.07
CA SER A 638 38.54 7.29 2.28
C SER A 638 38.28 8.04 3.60
N TYR A 639 37.64 7.38 4.55
CA TYR A 639 37.85 7.62 5.99
C TYR A 639 38.49 6.39 6.64
N GLN A 640 39.27 6.61 7.71
CA GLN A 640 40.08 5.57 8.33
C GLN A 640 39.46 5.05 9.62
N GLU A 641 39.53 3.73 9.82
CA GLU A 641 39.30 3.09 11.12
C GLU A 641 40.17 3.74 12.21
N GLN A 642 39.56 4.18 13.31
CA GLN A 642 40.27 4.37 14.58
C GLN A 642 39.79 3.35 15.60
N THR A 643 40.63 2.35 15.85
CA THR A 643 40.37 1.31 16.85
C THR A 643 40.27 1.90 18.26
N MET A 644 39.19 1.61 18.98
CA MET A 644 39.17 1.73 20.44
C MET A 644 38.74 0.41 21.10
N GLN A 645 39.34 0.11 22.25
CA GLN A 645 39.20 -1.18 22.94
C GLN A 645 38.14 -1.11 24.06
N PRO A 646 37.47 -2.23 24.40
CA PRO A 646 36.32 -2.24 25.29
C PRO A 646 36.65 -1.85 26.73
N ALA A 647 35.80 -1.01 27.33
CA ALA A 647 35.94 -0.50 28.69
C ALA A 647 34.89 -1.14 29.63
N ALA A 648 35.29 -2.24 30.26
CA ALA A 648 34.74 -2.85 31.49
C ALA A 648 33.32 -2.46 31.95
N ALA A 649 32.37 -3.38 31.79
CA ALA A 649 31.03 -3.28 32.37
C ALA A 649 31.03 -3.07 33.90
N MET A 650 30.15 -2.19 34.38
CA MET A 650 29.81 -2.04 35.80
C MET A 650 28.30 -2.07 35.99
N ALA A 651 27.76 -3.21 36.42
CA ALA A 651 26.32 -3.37 36.65
C ALA A 651 25.87 -2.74 37.99
N PRO A 652 24.80 -1.93 37.99
CA PRO A 652 23.93 -1.74 39.14
C PRO A 652 22.72 -2.71 39.05
N THR A 653 22.44 -3.45 40.11
CA THR A 653 21.29 -4.38 40.16
C THR A 653 19.97 -3.65 40.40
N THR A 654 18.98 -3.87 39.55
CA THR A 654 17.55 -3.69 39.85
C THR A 654 16.84 -5.04 39.73
N THR A 655 15.95 -5.36 40.66
CA THR A 655 15.24 -6.66 40.69
C THR A 655 13.80 -6.48 40.27
N MET A 656 13.45 -6.92 39.06
CA MET A 656 12.06 -7.09 38.63
C MET A 656 11.37 -8.17 39.49
N PRO A 657 10.22 -7.90 40.13
CA PRO A 657 9.45 -8.92 40.84
C PRO A 657 8.51 -9.66 39.87
N SER A 658 8.81 -10.93 39.60
CA SER A 658 8.04 -11.78 38.67
C SER A 658 6.69 -12.25 39.24
N THR A 659 5.72 -11.34 39.33
CA THR A 659 4.29 -11.66 39.51
C THR A 659 3.41 -10.61 38.83
N LEU A 660 2.60 -11.04 37.86
CA LEU A 660 1.45 -10.26 37.36
C LEU A 660 0.52 -9.88 38.54
N PRO A 661 -0.03 -8.66 38.57
CA PRO A 661 -1.01 -8.29 39.59
C PRO A 661 -2.31 -9.08 39.39
N THR A 662 -2.83 -9.66 40.47
CA THR A 662 -4.14 -10.33 40.45
C THR A 662 -5.25 -9.28 40.29
N PRO A 663 -6.37 -9.55 39.59
CA PRO A 663 -7.41 -8.56 39.33
C PRO A 663 -7.89 -7.88 40.62
N GLN A 664 -7.70 -6.56 40.71
CA GLN A 664 -8.12 -5.77 41.86
C GLN A 664 -9.45 -5.10 41.57
N ASN A 665 -10.49 -5.38 42.35
CA ASN A 665 -11.73 -4.60 42.29
C ASN A 665 -11.42 -3.09 42.49
N PRO A 666 -12.12 -2.18 41.80
CA PRO A 666 -11.85 -0.75 41.90
C PRO A 666 -12.01 -0.24 43.35
N PRO A 667 -11.21 0.76 43.78
CA PRO A 667 -11.34 1.34 45.10
C PRO A 667 -12.76 1.89 45.35
N ALA A 668 -13.36 1.58 46.50
CA ALA A 668 -14.73 2.00 46.83
C ALA A 668 -14.92 3.54 46.98
N ASN A 669 -13.84 4.32 46.83
CA ASN A 669 -13.83 5.78 46.87
C ASN A 669 -13.48 6.45 45.52
N ILE A 670 -13.23 5.68 44.46
CA ILE A 670 -13.14 6.23 43.10
C ILE A 670 -14.55 6.62 42.63
N GLN A 671 -14.65 7.53 41.66
CA GLN A 671 -15.91 7.89 41.02
C GLN A 671 -15.84 7.51 39.54
N GLY A 672 -16.94 6.95 39.03
CA GLY A 672 -17.10 6.62 37.61
C GLY A 672 -17.91 7.66 36.85
N THR A 673 -17.97 7.50 35.54
CA THR A 673 -18.88 8.23 34.64
C THR A 673 -20.29 7.68 34.81
N MET A 674 -21.31 8.54 34.76
CA MET A 674 -22.70 8.07 34.74
C MET A 674 -23.12 7.68 33.32
N GLN A 675 -23.38 6.40 33.09
CA GLN A 675 -24.04 5.90 31.87
C GLN A 675 -25.42 5.33 32.22
N GLN A 676 -26.46 5.87 31.58
CA GLN A 676 -27.86 5.58 31.89
C GLN A 676 -28.14 5.72 33.41
N ASP A 677 -28.60 4.65 34.07
CA ASP A 677 -28.87 4.60 35.52
C ASP A 677 -27.66 4.17 36.38
N HIS A 678 -26.50 3.85 35.79
CA HIS A 678 -25.35 3.28 36.50
C HIS A 678 -24.11 4.19 36.49
N GLU A 679 -23.36 4.18 37.60
CA GLU A 679 -22.02 4.74 37.67
C GLU A 679 -21.05 3.65 37.18
N VAL A 680 -20.31 3.91 36.11
CA VAL A 680 -19.43 2.96 35.41
C VAL A 680 -18.01 3.49 35.28
N LEU A 681 -17.03 2.59 35.25
CA LEU A 681 -15.64 2.90 34.93
C LEU A 681 -14.90 1.66 34.46
N GLU A 682 -13.81 1.89 33.75
CA GLU A 682 -12.79 0.89 33.47
C GLU A 682 -11.80 0.82 34.65
N TRP A 683 -11.32 -0.37 35.03
CA TRP A 683 -10.29 -0.48 36.07
C TRP A 683 -9.43 -1.76 35.95
N PRO A 684 -8.10 -1.61 35.77
CA PRO A 684 -7.36 -0.36 35.51
C PRO A 684 -7.86 0.40 34.28
N ALA A 685 -7.56 1.70 34.16
CA ALA A 685 -7.80 2.41 32.90
C ALA A 685 -6.82 1.88 31.84
N GLY A 686 -7.28 1.65 30.61
CA GLY A 686 -6.54 0.92 29.58
C GLY A 686 -6.37 -0.57 29.91
N SER A 687 -7.48 -1.30 30.11
CA SER A 687 -7.46 -2.74 30.40
C SER A 687 -8.68 -3.53 29.89
N GLY A 688 -9.62 -2.89 29.17
CA GLY A 688 -10.90 -3.46 28.72
C GLY A 688 -11.86 -3.85 29.86
N SER A 689 -11.42 -3.81 31.11
CA SER A 689 -12.12 -4.38 32.25
C SER A 689 -13.09 -3.37 32.86
N TRP A 690 -14.33 -3.38 32.36
CA TRP A 690 -15.40 -2.49 32.81
C TRP A 690 -16.07 -2.95 34.12
N TRP A 691 -16.45 -1.97 34.95
CA TRP A 691 -17.10 -2.14 36.24
C TRP A 691 -18.25 -1.16 36.42
N PHE A 692 -19.34 -1.60 37.07
CA PHE A 692 -20.44 -0.73 37.49
C PHE A 692 -20.65 -0.77 39.00
N ARG A 693 -21.18 0.32 39.56
CA ARG A 693 -21.56 0.40 40.97
C ARG A 693 -23.00 -0.07 41.15
N ASP A 694 -23.18 -1.23 41.77
CA ASP A 694 -24.53 -1.74 42.11
C ASP A 694 -25.24 -0.78 43.08
N GLN A 695 -26.43 -0.30 42.69
CA GLN A 695 -27.20 0.67 43.47
C GLN A 695 -27.67 0.14 44.84
N ASN A 696 -27.74 -1.17 45.03
CA ASN A 696 -28.27 -1.79 46.26
C ASN A 696 -27.23 -1.92 47.37
N THR A 697 -25.95 -2.07 47.00
CA THR A 697 -24.82 -2.35 47.89
C THR A 697 -23.77 -1.25 47.90
N GLY A 698 -23.71 -0.41 46.85
CA GLY A 698 -22.67 0.61 46.69
C GLY A 698 -21.28 0.03 46.50
N GLN A 699 -21.18 -1.16 45.89
CA GLN A 699 -19.92 -1.83 45.56
C GLN A 699 -19.74 -1.93 44.05
N TRP A 700 -18.49 -1.97 43.60
CA TRP A 700 -18.13 -2.24 42.22
C TRP A 700 -18.28 -3.73 41.91
N ALA A 701 -19.05 -4.03 40.86
CA ALA A 701 -19.15 -5.34 40.22
C ALA A 701 -18.60 -5.22 38.80
N ALA A 702 -17.95 -6.28 38.30
CA ALA A 702 -17.53 -6.33 36.91
C ALA A 702 -18.76 -6.31 36.00
N TRP A 703 -18.66 -5.60 34.88
CA TRP A 703 -19.58 -5.77 33.76
C TRP A 703 -19.37 -7.18 33.17
N GLN A 704 -20.43 -7.79 32.66
CA GLN A 704 -20.43 -9.08 31.96
C GLN A 704 -21.20 -8.94 30.65
#